data_AF-A0A914T6F3-F1
#
_entry.id   AF-A0A914T6F3-F1
#
_cell.length_a   1.000
_cell.length_b   1.000
_cell.length_c   1.000
_cell.angle_alpha   90.00
_cell.angle_beta   90.00
_cell.angle_gamma   90.00
#
_symmetry.space_group_name_H-M   'P 1'
#
loop_
_entity.id
_entity.type
_entity.pdbx_description
1 polymer ?
#
loop_
_entity_poly.entity_id
_entity_poly.type
_entity_poly.pdbx_seq_one_letter_code
_entity_poly.pdbx_strand_id
1 'polypeptide(L)'
;MILNAYKLPFEDKKNNDRNEKDLLVRKISSGLIKGRKLITPSNVEGYVFLSIPIAENPIGELRFRAPIPRKKWSGILDVTNYTVSCFWDSIHTSYAATDFDMSEDCIQVNVFTNRKCLIDGNCAVAMYVHGGVFEFGTPLQYRQDFIVDNFNNVTRNVVFVSVGFRQAFLGVANFNHKFNLSMDMNAGFHDLIHALKWIKSEISTFGGNPNRVTVMGHSGGGGMTKTLAMSPKAKYMINQMIAMSQSSDYALVKDKNQAASRAAAKEVGCANFYPSDKKWDSFDEVEKVIKCLRTKSAKELTAVQPIIEEKGYQFRYAAQDSGENAVLPRTYSELFHEMIPTPILTGSVSKEYQDSKEALIKLANGSFIIDKNGLQKWAKKALVKVEYLNPDNRTIYLTEKEYSTPERVVQIYDDVEIYVPTFNLALHQTLKGANSFLYEYIYPNIGKAYDRGPYMAPIDKRESPHHAQELAYLLGQHAGTFTEKDHQIKFLYSQFFVNFINHGTPATPSQKWHPLDPERQNYFVIDFPDPDLKSPGERNGYHSKAVKFWDYIIPRIAGPKSIITKESQLPYDPIPIKNKNNEALFLTPVLNGTGIEHIGENNTKVQNAIFLTKTTTTEEYLEYRRHGKNNHKGINWMIMFWIGFGIIILLAISHILTCVKLKSKKDEYQHI
;
A
#
# COMPACT_ATOMS: atom_id res chain seq x y z
N MET A 1 36.85 -58.10 -7.20
CA MET A 1 35.96 -58.08 -6.02
C MET A 1 35.36 -56.68 -5.90
N ILE A 2 34.03 -56.62 -6.05
CA ILE A 2 33.08 -55.60 -5.55
C ILE A 2 33.24 -54.16 -6.10
N LEU A 3 32.62 -53.94 -7.26
CA LEU A 3 31.87 -52.73 -7.58
C LEU A 3 30.52 -52.80 -6.84
N ASN A 4 30.19 -51.80 -6.02
CA ASN A 4 28.84 -51.65 -5.47
C ASN A 4 28.19 -50.39 -6.07
N ALA A 5 27.21 -50.65 -6.94
CA ALA A 5 26.32 -49.66 -7.51
C ALA A 5 25.35 -49.14 -6.44
N TYR A 6 25.27 -47.82 -6.32
CA TYR A 6 24.17 -47.14 -5.66
C TYR A 6 22.88 -47.38 -6.44
N LYS A 7 22.04 -48.30 -5.95
CA LYS A 7 20.63 -48.37 -6.34
C LYS A 7 19.90 -47.21 -5.64
N LEU A 8 19.52 -46.19 -6.40
CA LEU A 8 18.47 -45.26 -5.99
C LEU A 8 17.16 -46.05 -5.80
N PRO A 9 16.37 -45.80 -4.75
CA PRO A 9 15.05 -46.38 -4.67
C PRO A 9 14.18 -45.71 -5.73
N PHE A 10 13.59 -46.51 -6.61
CA PHE A 10 12.42 -46.10 -7.36
C PHE A 10 11.31 -45.80 -6.34
N GLU A 11 11.13 -44.52 -5.99
CA GLU A 11 9.95 -44.06 -5.27
C GLU A 11 8.72 -44.25 -6.16
N ASP A 12 7.77 -45.02 -5.64
CA ASP A 12 6.54 -45.41 -6.30
C ASP A 12 5.65 -44.17 -6.59
N LYS A 13 5.44 -43.84 -7.87
CA LYS A 13 4.63 -42.67 -8.30
C LYS A 13 3.24 -42.62 -7.66
N LYS A 14 2.64 -43.78 -7.33
CA LYS A 14 1.33 -43.86 -6.66
C LYS A 14 1.35 -43.39 -5.20
N ASN A 15 2.49 -43.48 -4.50
CA ASN A 15 2.66 -42.96 -3.14
C ASN A 15 2.95 -41.46 -3.14
N ASN A 16 3.67 -40.95 -4.15
CA ASN A 16 3.90 -39.51 -4.31
C ASN A 16 2.59 -38.76 -4.63
N ASP A 17 1.71 -39.29 -5.48
CA ASP A 17 0.41 -38.67 -5.78
C ASP A 17 -0.55 -38.65 -4.57
N ARG A 18 -0.49 -39.66 -3.67
CA ARG A 18 -1.28 -39.67 -2.43
C ARG A 18 -0.73 -38.67 -1.41
N ASN A 19 0.60 -38.59 -1.26
CA ASN A 19 1.24 -37.59 -0.40
C ASN A 19 1.03 -36.16 -0.92
N GLU A 20 1.00 -35.94 -2.23
CA GLU A 20 0.80 -34.60 -2.82
C GLU A 20 -0.65 -34.13 -2.71
N LYS A 21 -1.63 -35.03 -2.91
CA LYS A 21 -3.05 -34.73 -2.60
C LYS A 21 -3.27 -34.40 -1.13
N ASP A 22 -2.53 -35.05 -0.23
CA ASP A 22 -2.54 -34.70 1.18
C ASP A 22 -2.08 -33.24 1.31
N LEU A 23 -0.88 -32.87 0.85
CA LEU A 23 -0.32 -31.52 0.97
C LEU A 23 -1.20 -30.37 0.44
N LEU A 24 -2.04 -30.63 -0.56
CA LEU A 24 -2.92 -29.62 -1.17
C LEU A 24 -4.27 -29.46 -0.47
N VAL A 25 -4.72 -30.44 0.32
CA VAL A 25 -5.95 -30.34 1.11
C VAL A 25 -5.59 -30.12 2.56
N ARG A 26 -6.05 -29.00 3.14
CA ARG A 26 -5.73 -28.62 4.52
C ARG A 26 -7.00 -28.52 5.34
N LYS A 27 -6.92 -28.93 6.62
CA LYS A 27 -8.02 -28.82 7.57
C LYS A 27 -7.72 -27.66 8.53
N ILE A 28 -8.52 -26.61 8.44
CA ILE A 28 -8.52 -25.50 9.40
C ILE A 28 -9.76 -25.59 10.29
N SER A 29 -9.83 -24.80 11.35
CA SER A 29 -10.96 -24.79 12.29
C SER A 29 -12.32 -24.55 11.63
N SER A 30 -12.36 -23.81 10.52
CA SER A 30 -13.57 -23.48 9.77
C SER A 30 -13.96 -24.52 8.71
N GLY A 31 -13.08 -25.44 8.32
CA GLY A 31 -13.40 -26.47 7.33
C GLY A 31 -12.19 -26.99 6.54
N LEU A 32 -12.47 -27.78 5.51
CA LEU A 32 -11.45 -28.25 4.57
C LEU A 32 -11.27 -27.21 3.46
N ILE A 33 -10.02 -26.97 3.07
CA ILE A 33 -9.64 -26.12 1.94
C ILE A 33 -8.74 -26.88 0.98
N LYS A 34 -8.74 -26.49 -0.30
CA LYS A 34 -7.85 -27.03 -1.33
C LYS A 34 -7.08 -25.91 -2.02
N GLY A 35 -5.76 -25.92 -1.85
CA GLY A 35 -4.84 -25.04 -2.55
C GLY A 35 -4.32 -25.65 -3.85
N ARG A 36 -3.30 -25.03 -4.43
CA ARG A 36 -2.60 -25.55 -5.61
C ARG A 36 -1.09 -25.40 -5.48
N LYS A 37 -0.39 -26.16 -6.31
CA LYS A 37 1.02 -25.98 -6.60
C LYS A 37 1.23 -24.77 -7.50
N LEU A 38 2.33 -24.07 -7.32
CA LEU A 38 2.83 -23.02 -8.21
C LEU A 38 4.30 -23.32 -8.53
N ILE A 39 4.64 -23.36 -9.82
CA ILE A 39 6.02 -23.42 -10.28
C ILE A 39 6.33 -22.05 -10.90
N THR A 40 7.33 -21.37 -10.37
CA THR A 40 7.72 -20.04 -10.85
C THR A 40 8.51 -20.14 -12.17
N PRO A 41 8.66 -19.04 -12.92
CA PRO A 41 9.55 -19.01 -14.09
C PRO A 41 11.00 -19.38 -13.77
N SER A 42 11.45 -19.16 -12.52
CA SER A 42 12.77 -19.59 -12.02
C SER A 42 12.81 -21.05 -11.55
N ASN A 43 11.80 -21.86 -11.90
CA ASN A 43 11.66 -23.27 -11.54
C ASN A 43 11.66 -23.54 -10.02
N VAL A 44 11.14 -22.60 -9.24
CA VAL A 44 10.92 -22.78 -7.80
C VAL A 44 9.52 -23.34 -7.58
N GLU A 45 9.43 -24.42 -6.80
CA GLU A 45 8.16 -25.02 -6.40
C GLU A 45 7.63 -24.39 -5.10
N GLY A 46 6.39 -23.92 -5.13
CA GLY A 46 5.64 -23.43 -3.97
C GLY A 46 4.22 -24.00 -3.90
N TYR A 47 3.62 -23.90 -2.72
CA TYR A 47 2.23 -24.31 -2.43
C TYR A 47 1.46 -23.08 -2.00
N VAL A 48 0.35 -22.79 -2.67
CA VAL A 48 -0.42 -21.56 -2.47
C VAL A 48 -1.88 -21.87 -2.13
N PHE A 49 -2.38 -21.16 -1.13
CA PHE A 49 -3.76 -21.18 -0.66
C PHE A 49 -4.27 -19.75 -0.62
N LEU A 50 -5.09 -19.38 -1.59
CA LEU A 50 -5.45 -18.00 -1.89
C LEU A 50 -6.89 -17.72 -1.50
N SER A 51 -7.14 -16.53 -0.97
CA SER A 51 -8.47 -16.05 -0.61
C SER A 51 -9.20 -16.94 0.41
N ILE A 52 -8.50 -17.41 1.45
CA ILE A 52 -9.12 -18.14 2.56
C ILE A 52 -9.96 -17.13 3.38
N PRO A 53 -11.30 -17.28 3.47
CA PRO A 53 -12.13 -16.36 4.25
C PRO A 53 -11.93 -16.62 5.74
N ILE A 54 -11.56 -15.58 6.49
CA ILE A 54 -11.28 -15.70 7.93
C ILE A 54 -12.37 -15.05 8.81
N ALA A 55 -13.24 -14.23 8.22
CA ALA A 55 -14.35 -13.58 8.91
C ALA A 55 -15.68 -13.76 8.16
N GLU A 56 -16.80 -13.65 8.87
CA GLU A 56 -18.11 -13.51 8.23
C GLU A 56 -18.14 -12.24 7.38
N ASN A 57 -18.99 -12.26 6.35
CA ASN A 57 -19.17 -11.14 5.44
C ASN A 57 -19.64 -9.87 6.22
N PRO A 58 -18.87 -8.77 6.23
CA PRO A 58 -19.14 -7.56 7.03
C PRO A 58 -20.22 -6.65 6.40
N ILE A 59 -21.36 -7.23 6.03
CA ILE A 59 -22.53 -6.54 5.45
C ILE A 59 -23.63 -6.30 6.48
N GLY A 60 -24.57 -5.39 6.18
CA GLY A 60 -25.71 -5.11 7.04
C GLY A 60 -25.27 -4.67 8.44
N GLU A 61 -25.75 -5.35 9.49
CA GLU A 61 -25.40 -5.04 10.88
C GLU A 61 -23.92 -5.25 11.21
N LEU A 62 -23.20 -6.07 10.43
CA LEU A 62 -21.75 -6.27 10.58
C LEU A 62 -20.93 -5.18 9.88
N ARG A 63 -21.56 -4.32 9.06
CA ARG A 63 -20.86 -3.20 8.45
C ARG A 63 -20.40 -2.21 9.54
N PHE A 64 -19.16 -1.79 9.42
CA PHE A 64 -18.41 -0.97 10.38
C PHE A 64 -18.18 -1.60 11.76
N ARG A 65 -18.49 -2.90 11.95
CA ARG A 65 -18.18 -3.63 13.19
C ARG A 65 -16.86 -4.36 13.08
N ALA A 66 -16.26 -4.68 14.22
CA ALA A 66 -15.17 -5.64 14.30
C ALA A 66 -15.57 -6.97 13.61
N PRO A 67 -14.64 -7.65 12.92
CA PRO A 67 -14.94 -8.89 12.23
C PRO A 67 -15.26 -9.99 13.24
N ILE A 68 -16.19 -10.86 12.84
CA ILE A 68 -16.50 -12.08 13.59
C ILE A 68 -15.91 -13.29 12.85
N PRO A 69 -15.41 -14.32 13.56
CA PRO A 69 -14.83 -15.50 12.91
C PRO A 69 -15.78 -16.15 11.90
N ARG A 70 -15.23 -16.62 10.77
CA ARG A 70 -16.00 -17.34 9.75
C ARG A 70 -16.68 -18.57 10.35
N LYS A 71 -17.95 -18.78 10.01
CA LYS A 71 -18.68 -20.02 10.33
C LYS A 71 -18.06 -21.20 9.60
N LYS A 72 -18.25 -22.37 10.19
CA LYS A 72 -17.82 -23.63 9.56
C LYS A 72 -18.60 -23.86 8.26
N TRP A 73 -17.90 -24.34 7.23
CA TRP A 73 -18.52 -24.83 6.01
C TRP A 73 -18.41 -26.36 5.89
N SER A 74 -19.31 -26.94 5.11
CA SER A 74 -19.25 -28.34 4.70
C SER A 74 -18.48 -28.50 3.40
N GLY A 75 -17.87 -29.67 3.19
CA GLY A 75 -17.11 -29.97 1.98
C GLY A 75 -15.73 -29.30 1.96
N ILE A 76 -15.14 -29.25 0.77
CA ILE A 76 -13.80 -28.67 0.54
C ILE A 76 -13.98 -27.35 -0.19
N LEU A 77 -13.52 -26.25 0.41
CA LEU A 77 -13.50 -24.94 -0.22
C LEU A 77 -12.30 -24.83 -1.17
N ASP A 78 -12.54 -24.47 -2.43
CA ASP A 78 -11.48 -24.22 -3.40
C ASP A 78 -10.84 -22.85 -3.13
N VAL A 79 -9.54 -22.86 -2.82
CA VAL A 79 -8.72 -21.67 -2.52
C VAL A 79 -7.51 -21.63 -3.46
N THR A 80 -7.70 -22.00 -4.73
CA THR A 80 -6.62 -22.08 -5.73
C THR A 80 -6.33 -20.74 -6.42
N ASN A 81 -7.24 -19.76 -6.34
CA ASN A 81 -7.16 -18.49 -7.04
C ASN A 81 -7.47 -17.30 -6.11
N TYR A 82 -6.90 -16.15 -6.42
CA TYR A 82 -7.38 -14.89 -5.84
C TYR A 82 -8.83 -14.66 -6.26
N THR A 83 -9.64 -14.13 -5.33
CA THR A 83 -11.05 -13.85 -5.58
C THR A 83 -11.32 -12.36 -5.71
N VAL A 84 -11.32 -11.62 -4.60
CA VAL A 84 -11.79 -10.24 -4.53
C VAL A 84 -10.87 -9.36 -3.70
N SER A 85 -10.81 -8.07 -3.99
CA SER A 85 -10.26 -7.04 -3.11
C SER A 85 -11.34 -6.47 -2.19
N CYS A 86 -10.93 -5.82 -1.10
CA CYS A 86 -11.82 -4.93 -0.37
C CYS A 86 -12.12 -3.69 -1.21
N PHE A 87 -13.26 -3.05 -0.96
CA PHE A 87 -13.61 -1.83 -1.69
C PHE A 87 -12.70 -0.64 -1.36
N TRP A 88 -12.34 0.11 -2.40
CA TRP A 88 -11.68 1.43 -2.37
C TRP A 88 -11.84 2.12 -3.74
N ASP A 89 -11.80 3.45 -3.81
CA ASP A 89 -11.77 4.21 -5.08
C ASP A 89 -11.09 5.57 -4.84
N SER A 90 -9.77 5.59 -4.71
CA SER A 90 -9.01 6.80 -4.37
C SER A 90 -8.40 7.47 -5.60
N ILE A 91 -8.38 8.81 -5.63
CA ILE A 91 -7.63 9.61 -6.60
C ILE A 91 -6.13 9.69 -6.27
N HIS A 92 -5.72 9.23 -5.09
CA HIS A 92 -4.33 9.29 -4.61
C HIS A 92 -3.49 8.08 -5.03
N THR A 93 -4.04 7.22 -5.89
CA THR A 93 -3.36 6.02 -6.38
C THR A 93 -3.28 5.99 -7.89
N SER A 94 -2.26 5.27 -8.30
CA SER A 94 -1.96 4.91 -9.68
C SER A 94 -2.84 3.78 -10.21
N TYR A 95 -3.39 2.96 -9.32
CA TYR A 95 -4.20 1.81 -9.67
C TYR A 95 -5.65 2.23 -9.85
N ALA A 96 -6.32 1.74 -10.90
CA ALA A 96 -7.76 1.93 -10.98
C ALA A 96 -8.44 0.89 -10.10
N ALA A 97 -9.39 1.31 -9.26
CA ALA A 97 -10.22 0.37 -8.51
C ALA A 97 -10.88 -0.68 -9.43
N THR A 98 -11.16 -0.30 -10.68
CA THR A 98 -11.74 -1.18 -11.71
C THR A 98 -10.79 -2.26 -12.25
N ASP A 99 -9.53 -2.29 -11.82
CA ASP A 99 -8.55 -3.32 -12.16
C ASP A 99 -8.73 -4.57 -11.29
N PHE A 100 -9.52 -4.48 -10.21
CA PHE A 100 -9.77 -5.56 -9.28
C PHE A 100 -11.26 -5.80 -9.12
N ASP A 101 -11.67 -7.06 -9.04
CA ASP A 101 -12.99 -7.41 -8.55
C ASP A 101 -13.06 -7.10 -7.04
N MET A 102 -14.11 -6.42 -6.60
CA MET A 102 -14.24 -5.95 -5.21
C MET A 102 -15.50 -6.49 -4.55
N SER A 103 -15.40 -6.79 -3.25
CA SER A 103 -16.50 -7.25 -2.40
C SER A 103 -16.34 -6.72 -0.97
N GLU A 104 -17.43 -6.73 -0.20
CA GLU A 104 -17.33 -6.57 1.26
C GLU A 104 -16.91 -7.88 1.93
N ASP A 105 -17.17 -9.04 1.33
CA ASP A 105 -16.65 -10.34 1.77
C ASP A 105 -15.17 -10.50 1.36
N CYS A 106 -14.32 -9.63 1.90
CA CYS A 106 -12.93 -9.44 1.48
C CYS A 106 -11.90 -9.66 2.60
N ILE A 107 -12.36 -9.97 3.82
CA ILE A 107 -11.50 -10.22 4.98
C ILE A 107 -10.97 -11.66 4.87
N GLN A 108 -9.84 -11.77 4.19
CA GLN A 108 -9.27 -13.04 3.75
C GLN A 108 -7.75 -13.05 3.90
N VAL A 109 -7.17 -14.24 3.89
CA VAL A 109 -5.72 -14.44 3.91
C VAL A 109 -5.28 -15.29 2.73
N ASN A 110 -4.08 -15.00 2.23
CA ASN A 110 -3.41 -15.80 1.21
C ASN A 110 -2.13 -16.37 1.83
N VAL A 111 -1.99 -17.69 1.83
CA VAL A 111 -0.84 -18.39 2.41
C VAL A 111 0.01 -18.98 1.30
N PHE A 112 1.30 -18.65 1.32
CA PHE A 112 2.33 -19.20 0.46
C PHE A 112 3.31 -19.96 1.33
N THR A 113 3.63 -21.19 0.95
CA THR A 113 4.53 -22.08 1.69
C THR A 113 5.25 -23.00 0.72
N ASN A 114 6.05 -23.92 1.25
CA ASN A 114 6.80 -24.88 0.47
C ASN A 114 6.66 -26.28 1.04
N ARG A 115 7.11 -27.27 0.26
CA ARG A 115 7.01 -28.68 0.63
C ARG A 115 7.71 -28.97 1.96
N LYS A 116 8.89 -28.37 2.19
CA LYS A 116 9.67 -28.57 3.42
C LYS A 116 8.91 -28.07 4.65
N CYS A 117 8.36 -26.85 4.60
CA CYS A 117 7.56 -26.30 5.69
C CYS A 117 6.30 -27.13 5.95
N LEU A 118 5.60 -27.58 4.91
CA LEU A 118 4.40 -28.41 5.08
C LEU A 118 4.67 -29.77 5.73
N ILE A 119 5.86 -30.35 5.52
CA ILE A 119 6.25 -31.66 6.05
C ILE A 119 6.92 -31.53 7.41
N ASP A 120 7.94 -30.66 7.52
CA ASP A 120 8.79 -30.54 8.71
C ASP A 120 8.19 -29.58 9.75
N GLY A 121 7.36 -28.62 9.31
CA GLY A 121 6.79 -27.58 10.15
C GLY A 121 7.81 -26.55 10.64
N ASN A 122 7.42 -25.80 11.67
CA ASN A 122 8.26 -24.87 12.43
C ASN A 122 8.92 -23.71 11.63
N CYS A 123 8.46 -23.44 10.41
CA CYS A 123 8.97 -22.35 9.57
C CYS A 123 8.60 -20.97 10.14
N ALA A 124 9.44 -19.97 9.92
CA ALA A 124 9.11 -18.59 10.28
C ALA A 124 7.93 -18.08 9.44
N VAL A 125 7.10 -17.22 10.01
CA VAL A 125 5.91 -16.66 9.35
C VAL A 125 6.12 -15.18 9.08
N ALA A 126 5.87 -14.74 7.85
CA ALA A 126 5.85 -13.33 7.48
C ALA A 126 4.41 -12.93 7.10
N MET A 127 3.75 -12.13 7.93
CA MET A 127 2.47 -11.50 7.62
C MET A 127 2.74 -10.17 6.92
N TYR A 128 2.30 -10.03 5.67
CA TYR A 128 2.46 -8.81 4.89
C TYR A 128 1.18 -7.97 4.86
N VAL A 129 1.33 -6.70 5.26
CA VAL A 129 0.32 -5.65 5.22
C VAL A 129 0.65 -4.70 4.08
N HIS A 130 -0.27 -4.53 3.13
CA HIS A 130 -0.02 -3.72 1.94
C HIS A 130 -0.02 -2.22 2.24
N GLY A 131 0.61 -1.46 1.34
CA GLY A 131 0.64 0.00 1.37
C GLY A 131 -0.69 0.64 0.93
N GLY A 132 -0.65 1.96 0.69
CA GLY A 132 -1.80 2.74 0.19
C GLY A 132 -2.52 3.56 1.25
N VAL A 133 -1.79 4.01 2.28
CA VAL A 133 -2.21 4.97 3.32
C VAL A 133 -3.56 4.69 4.00
N PHE A 134 -3.99 3.42 4.00
CA PHE A 134 -5.30 2.97 4.49
C PHE A 134 -6.50 3.48 3.67
N GLU A 135 -6.27 4.00 2.46
CA GLU A 135 -7.30 4.52 1.54
C GLU A 135 -7.50 3.62 0.32
N PHE A 136 -6.47 2.88 -0.08
CA PHE A 136 -6.49 2.06 -1.29
C PHE A 136 -5.46 0.93 -1.22
N GLY A 137 -5.51 0.04 -2.21
CA GLY A 137 -4.56 -1.05 -2.39
C GLY A 137 -5.17 -2.41 -2.08
N THR A 138 -4.40 -3.46 -2.35
CA THR A 138 -4.90 -4.83 -2.24
C THR A 138 -3.74 -5.83 -2.18
N PRO A 139 -3.87 -6.96 -1.45
CA PRO A 139 -2.86 -8.02 -1.53
C PRO A 139 -2.77 -8.66 -2.92
N LEU A 140 -3.79 -8.48 -3.77
CA LEU A 140 -3.85 -9.03 -5.12
C LEU A 140 -2.87 -8.36 -6.12
N GLN A 141 -2.33 -7.19 -5.78
CA GLN A 141 -1.42 -6.44 -6.65
C GLN A 141 0.01 -7.03 -6.68
N TYR A 142 0.31 -7.99 -5.81
CA TYR A 142 1.62 -8.60 -5.68
C TYR A 142 1.71 -9.92 -6.44
N ARG A 143 2.85 -10.12 -7.09
CA ARG A 143 3.09 -11.27 -7.96
C ARG A 143 3.41 -12.51 -7.14
N GLN A 144 2.63 -13.57 -7.35
CA GLN A 144 2.76 -14.83 -6.61
C GLN A 144 4.10 -15.52 -6.86
N ASP A 145 4.62 -15.46 -8.08
CA ASP A 145 5.92 -16.03 -8.44
C ASP A 145 7.07 -15.33 -7.71
N PHE A 146 6.99 -14.01 -7.52
CA PHE A 146 7.97 -13.27 -6.72
C PHE A 146 7.92 -13.66 -5.24
N ILE A 147 6.72 -13.80 -4.68
CA ILE A 147 6.56 -14.24 -3.28
C ILE A 147 7.16 -15.64 -3.10
N VAL A 148 6.84 -16.58 -4.01
CA VAL A 148 7.36 -17.95 -3.96
C VAL A 148 8.88 -18.00 -4.12
N ASP A 149 9.43 -17.29 -5.11
CA ASP A 149 10.89 -17.23 -5.32
C ASP A 149 11.61 -16.66 -4.10
N ASN A 150 11.12 -15.53 -3.58
CA ASN A 150 11.82 -14.75 -2.58
C ASN A 150 11.69 -15.31 -1.16
N PHE A 151 10.55 -15.91 -0.81
CA PHE A 151 10.26 -16.34 0.57
C PHE A 151 10.08 -17.86 0.71
N ASN A 152 9.43 -18.50 -0.27
CA ASN A 152 9.03 -19.90 -0.16
C ASN A 152 10.01 -20.88 -0.81
N ASN A 153 11.14 -20.44 -1.35
CA ASN A 153 12.19 -21.37 -1.77
C ASN A 153 12.56 -22.33 -0.61
N VAL A 154 12.81 -23.61 -0.90
CA VAL A 154 13.17 -24.66 0.09
C VAL A 154 14.48 -24.36 0.84
N THR A 155 15.31 -23.45 0.33
CA THR A 155 16.50 -22.95 1.01
C THR A 155 16.19 -21.77 1.95
N ARG A 156 15.01 -21.15 1.83
CA ARG A 156 14.60 -19.93 2.53
C ARG A 156 13.52 -20.17 3.60
N ASN A 157 12.61 -21.12 3.38
CA ASN A 157 11.70 -21.68 4.41
C ASN A 157 10.90 -20.65 5.23
N VAL A 158 10.33 -19.65 4.55
CA VAL A 158 9.36 -18.73 5.15
C VAL A 158 7.95 -19.11 4.70
N VAL A 159 7.00 -19.09 5.62
CA VAL A 159 5.55 -19.10 5.31
C VAL A 159 5.12 -17.65 5.18
N PHE A 160 4.68 -17.25 3.99
CA PHE A 160 4.29 -15.87 3.71
C PHE A 160 2.76 -15.77 3.71
N VAL A 161 2.21 -14.77 4.39
CA VAL A 161 0.77 -14.54 4.52
C VAL A 161 0.44 -13.11 4.11
N SER A 162 -0.31 -12.90 3.04
CA SER A 162 -0.87 -11.57 2.73
C SER A 162 -2.34 -11.49 3.13
N VAL A 163 -2.79 -10.30 3.52
CA VAL A 163 -4.10 -10.10 4.16
C VAL A 163 -4.93 -9.06 3.41
N GLY A 164 -6.21 -9.37 3.18
CA GLY A 164 -7.23 -8.40 2.79
C GLY A 164 -7.92 -7.84 4.03
N PHE A 165 -8.07 -6.52 4.10
CA PHE A 165 -8.69 -5.81 5.22
C PHE A 165 -9.48 -4.60 4.72
N ARG A 166 -10.53 -4.21 5.44
CA ARG A 166 -11.33 -3.03 5.07
C ARG A 166 -10.51 -1.76 5.24
N GLN A 167 -10.65 -0.84 4.30
CA GLN A 167 -9.92 0.42 4.26
C GLN A 167 -10.87 1.57 3.88
N ALA A 168 -10.34 2.79 3.79
CA ALA A 168 -11.08 4.01 3.50
C ALA A 168 -12.36 4.10 4.38
N PHE A 169 -13.47 4.51 3.79
CA PHE A 169 -14.72 4.70 4.53
C PHE A 169 -15.19 3.45 5.28
N LEU A 170 -15.05 2.26 4.69
CA LEU A 170 -15.49 1.01 5.32
C LEU A 170 -14.56 0.54 6.46
N GLY A 171 -13.30 0.96 6.44
CA GLY A 171 -12.28 0.56 7.42
C GLY A 171 -12.08 1.53 8.58
N VAL A 172 -12.33 2.84 8.38
CA VAL A 172 -11.99 3.88 9.37
C VAL A 172 -13.10 4.89 9.68
N ALA A 173 -14.35 4.60 9.29
CA ALA A 173 -15.47 5.47 9.60
C ALA A 173 -15.52 5.85 11.10
N ASN A 174 -15.81 7.11 11.36
CA ASN A 174 -16.00 7.68 12.69
C ASN A 174 -17.00 8.84 12.57
N PHE A 175 -18.11 8.82 13.30
CA PHE A 175 -19.10 9.91 13.22
C PHE A 175 -19.12 10.79 14.46
N ASN A 176 -18.89 10.21 15.64
CA ASN A 176 -18.70 10.92 16.89
C ASN A 176 -17.97 10.03 17.92
N HIS A 177 -16.74 10.41 18.26
CA HIS A 177 -15.85 9.68 19.17
C HIS A 177 -16.31 9.72 20.64
N LYS A 178 -17.26 10.60 20.98
CA LYS A 178 -17.83 10.72 22.33
C LYS A 178 -18.92 9.68 22.57
N PHE A 179 -19.44 9.04 21.53
CA PHE A 179 -20.57 8.13 21.60
C PHE A 179 -20.13 6.68 21.42
N ASN A 180 -20.74 5.79 22.20
CA ASN A 180 -20.64 4.35 21.99
C ASN A 180 -21.68 3.93 20.93
N LEU A 181 -21.36 4.21 19.67
CA LEU A 181 -22.26 4.02 18.55
C LEU A 181 -22.45 2.53 18.23
N SER A 182 -23.46 2.21 17.42
CA SER A 182 -23.71 0.86 16.91
C SER A 182 -22.69 0.42 15.85
N MET A 183 -21.44 0.87 15.94
CA MET A 183 -20.30 0.55 15.08
C MET A 183 -19.02 0.50 15.92
N ASP A 184 -17.95 -0.08 15.37
CA ASP A 184 -16.63 -0.04 15.98
C ASP A 184 -15.72 0.92 15.17
N MET A 185 -14.97 1.77 15.87
CA MET A 185 -13.91 2.55 15.22
C MET A 185 -12.78 1.61 14.78
N ASN A 186 -11.99 2.02 13.80
CA ASN A 186 -10.82 1.26 13.34
C ASN A 186 -11.14 -0.17 12.86
N ALA A 187 -12.30 -0.39 12.23
CA ALA A 187 -12.74 -1.69 11.73
C ALA A 187 -11.68 -2.41 10.88
N GLY A 188 -10.91 -1.69 10.06
CA GLY A 188 -9.81 -2.27 9.28
C GLY A 188 -8.64 -2.76 10.14
N PHE A 189 -8.33 -2.12 11.27
CA PHE A 189 -7.33 -2.64 12.22
C PHE A 189 -7.85 -3.84 13.00
N HIS A 190 -9.15 -3.86 13.28
CA HIS A 190 -9.79 -5.06 13.79
C HIS A 190 -9.65 -6.24 12.81
N ASP A 191 -9.74 -6.01 11.50
CA ASP A 191 -9.49 -7.03 10.47
C ASP A 191 -8.06 -7.56 10.51
N LEU A 192 -7.07 -6.67 10.62
CA LEU A 192 -5.65 -7.05 10.75
C LEU A 192 -5.36 -7.82 12.05
N ILE A 193 -5.95 -7.41 13.18
CA ILE A 193 -5.84 -8.13 14.47
C ILE A 193 -6.51 -9.50 14.37
N HIS A 194 -7.64 -9.59 13.66
CA HIS A 194 -8.32 -10.86 13.43
C HIS A 194 -7.48 -11.81 12.56
N ALA A 195 -6.81 -11.28 11.54
CA ALA A 195 -5.84 -12.03 10.74
C ALA A 195 -4.65 -12.51 11.59
N LEU A 196 -4.11 -11.68 12.49
CA LEU A 196 -3.09 -12.12 13.45
C LEU A 196 -3.58 -13.26 14.33
N LYS A 197 -4.79 -13.17 14.89
CA LYS A 197 -5.40 -14.24 15.69
C LYS A 197 -5.54 -15.53 14.89
N TRP A 198 -5.99 -15.43 13.63
CA TRP A 198 -6.08 -16.55 12.71
C TRP A 198 -4.71 -17.18 12.42
N ILE A 199 -3.67 -16.36 12.19
CA ILE A 199 -2.29 -16.86 12.03
C ILE A 199 -1.86 -17.61 13.29
N LYS A 200 -2.10 -17.06 14.48
CA LYS A 200 -1.75 -17.71 15.74
C LYS A 200 -2.45 -19.06 15.93
N SER A 201 -3.67 -19.24 15.44
CA SER A 201 -4.43 -20.48 15.60
C SER A 201 -4.24 -21.50 14.49
N GLU A 202 -4.08 -21.07 13.23
CA GLU A 202 -4.15 -21.96 12.07
C GLU A 202 -2.83 -22.15 11.32
N ILE A 203 -1.83 -21.27 11.48
CA ILE A 203 -0.67 -21.24 10.55
C ILE A 203 0.20 -22.50 10.59
N SER A 204 0.15 -23.26 11.69
CA SER A 204 0.80 -24.56 11.82
C SER A 204 0.31 -25.59 10.79
N THR A 205 -0.95 -25.48 10.36
CA THR A 205 -1.54 -26.27 9.28
C THR A 205 -0.80 -26.10 7.94
N PHE A 206 -0.14 -24.95 7.77
CA PHE A 206 0.62 -24.58 6.58
C PHE A 206 2.14 -24.66 6.80
N GLY A 207 2.56 -25.25 7.92
CA GLY A 207 3.97 -25.42 8.29
C GLY A 207 4.59 -24.26 9.06
N GLY A 208 3.84 -23.20 9.35
CA GLY A 208 4.34 -22.03 10.05
C GLY A 208 4.38 -22.22 11.56
N ASN A 209 5.34 -21.58 12.23
CA ASN A 209 5.39 -21.51 13.68
C ASN A 209 4.62 -20.27 14.16
N PRO A 210 3.51 -20.40 14.90
CA PRO A 210 2.76 -19.27 15.42
C PRO A 210 3.57 -18.41 16.40
N ASN A 211 4.69 -18.90 16.93
CA ASN A 211 5.59 -18.18 17.85
C ASN A 211 6.81 -17.56 17.14
N ARG A 212 6.84 -17.56 15.80
CA ARG A 212 7.86 -16.89 14.98
C ARG A 212 7.19 -16.04 13.90
N VAL A 213 6.34 -15.11 14.32
CA VAL A 213 5.57 -14.23 13.43
C VAL A 213 6.28 -12.89 13.26
N THR A 214 6.68 -12.59 12.04
CA THR A 214 7.14 -11.27 11.61
C THR A 214 5.99 -10.54 10.93
N VAL A 215 5.62 -9.34 11.40
CA VAL A 215 4.69 -8.46 10.66
C VAL A 215 5.51 -7.51 9.81
N MET A 216 5.20 -7.47 8.52
CA MET A 216 5.94 -6.75 7.48
C MET A 216 5.00 -5.83 6.71
N GLY A 217 5.44 -4.63 6.37
CA GLY A 217 4.67 -3.76 5.49
C GLY A 217 5.49 -2.61 4.92
N HIS A 218 4.96 -2.00 3.86
CA HIS A 218 5.58 -0.85 3.18
C HIS A 218 4.65 0.38 3.21
N SER A 219 5.20 1.58 3.41
CA SER A 219 4.43 2.84 3.42
C SER A 219 3.31 2.79 4.46
N GLY A 220 2.07 3.02 4.02
CA GLY A 220 0.82 2.42 4.50
C GLY A 220 1.02 1.25 5.49
N GLY A 221 1.47 0.13 4.93
CA GLY A 221 1.70 -1.13 5.63
C GLY A 221 2.73 -1.03 6.73
N GLY A 222 3.81 -0.26 6.53
CA GLY A 222 4.84 -0.06 7.54
C GLY A 222 4.31 0.71 8.75
N GLY A 223 3.52 1.76 8.51
CA GLY A 223 2.81 2.49 9.57
C GLY A 223 1.78 1.62 10.29
N MET A 224 1.10 0.72 9.57
CA MET A 224 0.17 -0.26 10.15
C MET A 224 0.90 -1.31 10.99
N THR A 225 2.06 -1.82 10.55
CA THR A 225 2.91 -2.73 11.33
C THR A 225 3.27 -2.12 12.69
N LYS A 226 3.74 -0.86 12.69
CA LYS A 226 4.00 -0.09 13.91
C LYS A 226 2.74 0.03 14.79
N THR A 227 1.61 0.38 14.18
CA THR A 227 0.33 0.57 14.90
C THR A 227 -0.22 -0.72 15.50
N LEU A 228 -0.10 -1.84 14.80
CA LEU A 228 -0.42 -3.16 15.34
C LEU A 228 0.45 -3.46 16.55
N ALA A 229 1.77 -3.26 16.47
CA ALA A 229 2.67 -3.49 17.59
C ALA A 229 2.43 -2.57 18.80
N MET A 230 1.84 -1.38 18.59
CA MET A 230 1.37 -0.49 19.65
C MET A 230 0.05 -0.95 20.29
N SER A 231 -0.80 -1.68 19.57
CA SER A 231 -2.13 -2.05 20.05
C SER A 231 -2.05 -3.09 21.18
N PRO A 232 -2.68 -2.84 22.34
CA PRO A 232 -2.81 -3.85 23.40
C PRO A 232 -3.49 -5.13 22.93
N LYS A 233 -4.35 -5.06 21.90
CA LYS A 233 -5.03 -6.23 21.33
C LYS A 233 -4.12 -7.13 20.48
N ALA A 234 -2.96 -6.65 20.06
CA ALA A 234 -1.96 -7.42 19.31
C ALA A 234 -0.75 -7.86 20.15
N LYS A 235 -0.76 -7.52 21.45
CA LYS A 235 0.33 -7.80 22.39
C LYS A 235 0.70 -9.29 22.36
N TYR A 236 2.00 -9.58 22.23
CA TYR A 236 2.58 -10.93 22.15
C TYR A 236 2.21 -11.78 20.91
N MET A 237 1.52 -11.21 19.91
CA MET A 237 1.28 -11.91 18.63
C MET A 237 2.35 -11.63 17.58
N ILE A 238 3.19 -10.61 17.79
CA ILE A 238 4.24 -10.16 16.87
C ILE A 238 5.59 -10.43 17.53
N ASN A 239 6.44 -11.21 16.88
CA ASN A 239 7.78 -11.55 17.36
C ASN A 239 8.86 -10.64 16.74
N GLN A 240 8.64 -10.17 15.51
CA GLN A 240 9.54 -9.30 14.77
C GLN A 240 8.75 -8.33 13.89
N MET A 241 9.35 -7.21 13.52
CA MET A 241 8.74 -6.23 12.62
C MET A 241 9.64 -5.92 11.43
N ILE A 242 9.03 -5.75 10.26
CA ILE A 242 9.68 -5.12 9.11
C ILE A 242 8.83 -3.93 8.68
N ALA A 243 9.39 -2.72 8.75
CA ALA A 243 8.71 -1.49 8.42
C ALA A 243 9.47 -0.75 7.30
N MET A 244 9.05 -0.94 6.05
CA MET A 244 9.71 -0.35 4.89
C MET A 244 9.08 1.01 4.60
N SER A 245 9.89 2.07 4.52
CA SER A 245 9.45 3.43 4.19
C SER A 245 8.19 3.83 4.94
N GLN A 246 8.17 3.60 6.25
CA GLN A 246 6.96 3.76 7.06
C GLN A 246 6.64 5.25 7.27
N SER A 247 5.34 5.58 7.24
CA SER A 247 4.84 6.96 7.35
C SER A 247 4.65 7.44 8.79
N SER A 248 4.68 8.76 8.92
CA SER A 248 4.60 9.51 10.17
C SER A 248 3.15 9.86 10.50
N ASP A 249 2.38 8.87 10.93
CA ASP A 249 1.00 9.09 11.36
C ASP A 249 0.91 9.36 12.87
N TYR A 250 1.66 10.38 13.33
CA TYR A 250 1.84 10.71 14.75
C TYR A 250 0.56 11.10 15.49
N ALA A 251 -0.45 11.59 14.77
CA ALA A 251 -1.73 11.94 15.35
C ALA A 251 -2.69 10.74 15.35
N LEU A 252 -2.61 9.85 16.35
CA LEU A 252 -3.77 9.05 16.77
C LEU A 252 -4.69 9.95 17.57
N VAL A 253 -5.46 10.78 16.86
CA VAL A 253 -6.45 11.69 17.42
C VAL A 253 -7.81 11.03 17.45
N LYS A 254 -8.65 11.41 18.43
CA LYS A 254 -9.95 10.76 18.65
C LYS A 254 -10.97 11.06 17.56
N ASP A 255 -10.96 12.29 17.07
CA ASP A 255 -11.83 12.79 16.02
C ASP A 255 -11.30 12.54 14.60
N LYS A 256 -10.18 11.83 14.48
CA LYS A 256 -9.64 11.40 13.19
C LYS A 256 -10.74 10.73 12.37
N ASN A 257 -10.81 11.09 11.10
CA ASN A 257 -11.79 10.62 10.12
C ASN A 257 -13.22 11.14 10.31
N GLN A 258 -13.53 11.94 11.34
CA GLN A 258 -14.90 12.45 11.52
C GLN A 258 -15.36 13.35 10.37
N ALA A 259 -14.53 14.32 9.98
CA ALA A 259 -14.86 15.23 8.91
C ALA A 259 -15.10 14.48 7.59
N ALA A 260 -14.17 13.60 7.20
CA ALA A 260 -14.28 12.77 6.00
C ALA A 260 -15.50 11.82 6.05
N SER A 261 -15.76 11.17 7.18
CA SER A 261 -16.92 10.27 7.35
C SER A 261 -18.24 11.02 7.22
N ARG A 262 -18.34 12.20 7.85
CA ARG A 262 -19.54 13.05 7.78
C ARG A 262 -19.75 13.60 6.36
N ALA A 263 -18.68 13.98 5.67
CA ALA A 263 -18.73 14.39 4.27
C ALA A 263 -19.22 13.24 3.38
N ALA A 264 -18.68 12.04 3.53
CA ALA A 264 -19.13 10.85 2.81
C ALA A 264 -20.60 10.53 3.09
N ALA A 265 -21.04 10.59 4.35
CA ALA A 265 -22.44 10.34 4.72
C ALA A 265 -23.41 11.37 4.13
N LYS A 266 -23.00 12.64 3.99
CA LYS A 266 -23.77 13.66 3.27
C LYS A 266 -23.82 13.33 1.77
N GLU A 267 -22.69 13.00 1.16
CA GLU A 267 -22.61 12.70 -0.28
C GLU A 267 -23.48 11.51 -0.69
N VAL A 268 -23.50 10.43 0.09
CA VAL A 268 -24.37 9.24 -0.16
C VAL A 268 -25.85 9.47 0.21
N GLY A 269 -26.17 10.65 0.73
CA GLY A 269 -27.52 11.07 1.09
C GLY A 269 -28.06 10.57 2.42
N CYS A 270 -27.22 9.91 3.25
CA CYS A 270 -27.63 9.44 4.58
C CYS A 270 -27.63 10.54 5.65
N ALA A 271 -27.07 11.71 5.35
CA ALA A 271 -27.04 12.89 6.21
C ALA A 271 -27.65 14.15 5.56
N ASN A 272 -28.42 14.00 4.47
CA ASN A 272 -29.02 15.11 3.71
C ASN A 272 -30.06 15.93 4.49
N PHE A 273 -30.59 15.37 5.58
CA PHE A 273 -31.59 16.04 6.43
C PHE A 273 -30.98 17.01 7.45
N TYR A 274 -29.65 17.23 7.43
CA TYR A 274 -28.95 18.03 8.43
C TYR A 274 -28.38 19.33 7.85
N PRO A 275 -29.16 20.42 7.87
CA PRO A 275 -28.66 21.75 7.50
C PRO A 275 -27.75 22.38 8.58
N SER A 276 -27.62 21.77 9.77
CA SER A 276 -26.82 22.31 10.88
C SER A 276 -25.85 21.28 11.48
N ASP A 277 -24.64 21.71 11.83
CA ASP A 277 -23.61 20.85 12.44
C ASP A 277 -23.96 20.34 13.85
N LYS A 278 -24.92 20.96 14.55
CA LYS A 278 -25.38 20.56 15.91
C LYS A 278 -25.99 19.15 15.98
N LYS A 279 -26.33 18.54 14.86
CA LYS A 279 -26.97 17.21 14.80
C LYS A 279 -25.98 16.07 15.01
N TRP A 280 -24.70 16.30 14.74
CA TRP A 280 -23.63 15.32 15.03
C TRP A 280 -23.40 15.15 16.54
N ASP A 281 -23.91 16.06 17.38
CA ASP A 281 -23.88 15.98 18.84
C ASP A 281 -25.11 15.26 19.44
N SER A 282 -25.97 14.65 18.62
CA SER A 282 -27.10 13.83 19.08
C SER A 282 -26.85 12.36 18.76
N PHE A 283 -26.82 11.52 19.80
CA PHE A 283 -26.63 10.07 19.66
C PHE A 283 -27.62 9.44 18.67
N ASP A 284 -28.93 9.68 18.86
CA ASP A 284 -29.98 9.08 18.04
C ASP A 284 -29.90 9.51 16.56
N GLU A 285 -29.49 10.76 16.30
CA GLU A 285 -29.36 11.28 14.94
C GLU A 285 -28.16 10.66 14.21
N VAL A 286 -27.05 10.44 14.92
CA VAL A 286 -25.87 9.72 14.38
C VAL A 286 -26.20 8.25 14.15
N GLU A 287 -26.95 7.60 15.03
CA GLU A 287 -27.41 6.22 14.84
C GLU A 287 -28.31 6.07 13.59
N LYS A 288 -29.19 7.03 13.33
CA LYS A 288 -29.99 7.06 12.09
C LYS A 288 -29.11 7.12 10.84
N VAL A 289 -28.01 7.89 10.88
CA VAL A 289 -27.03 7.95 9.78
C VAL A 289 -26.40 6.57 9.58
N ILE A 290 -25.90 5.93 10.65
CA ILE A 290 -25.29 4.59 10.56
C ILE A 290 -26.28 3.57 10.00
N LYS A 291 -27.53 3.59 10.48
CA LYS A 291 -28.60 2.73 9.98
C LYS A 291 -28.86 2.94 8.48
N CYS A 292 -28.90 4.18 8.01
CA CYS A 292 -29.01 4.47 6.57
C CYS A 292 -27.80 3.96 5.79
N LEU A 293 -26.58 4.18 6.29
CA LEU A 293 -25.36 3.73 5.62
C LEU A 293 -25.33 2.21 5.44
N ARG A 294 -25.91 1.45 6.38
CA ARG A 294 -26.06 -0.02 6.26
C ARG A 294 -26.99 -0.47 5.14
N THR A 295 -27.94 0.37 4.70
CA THR A 295 -28.85 0.02 3.60
C THR A 295 -28.25 0.29 2.21
N LYS A 296 -27.15 1.05 2.13
CA LYS A 296 -26.47 1.35 0.86
C LYS A 296 -25.65 0.17 0.37
N SER A 297 -25.45 0.06 -0.94
CA SER A 297 -24.46 -0.87 -1.48
C SER A 297 -23.04 -0.38 -1.18
N ALA A 298 -22.09 -1.30 -1.03
CA ALA A 298 -20.68 -0.95 -0.86
C ALA A 298 -20.14 -0.08 -1.99
N LYS A 299 -20.61 -0.33 -3.22
CA LYS A 299 -20.22 0.42 -4.41
C LYS A 299 -20.65 1.88 -4.32
N GLU A 300 -21.88 2.15 -3.88
CA GLU A 300 -22.33 3.53 -3.62
C GLU A 300 -21.49 4.20 -2.53
N LEU A 301 -21.22 3.50 -1.43
CA LEU A 301 -20.42 4.03 -0.32
C LEU A 301 -18.97 4.32 -0.73
N THR A 302 -18.43 3.59 -1.69
CA THR A 302 -17.04 3.72 -2.12
C THR A 302 -16.89 4.76 -3.23
N ALA A 303 -17.89 4.90 -4.10
CA ALA A 303 -17.89 5.87 -5.20
C ALA A 303 -17.85 7.35 -4.74
N VAL A 304 -18.10 7.63 -3.45
CA VAL A 304 -17.98 8.98 -2.88
C VAL A 304 -16.57 9.32 -2.41
N GLN A 305 -15.70 8.34 -2.24
CA GLN A 305 -14.30 8.57 -1.86
C GLN A 305 -13.60 9.61 -2.76
N PRO A 306 -13.60 9.48 -4.11
CA PRO A 306 -12.90 10.46 -4.95
C PRO A 306 -13.55 11.85 -4.87
N ILE A 307 -14.86 11.93 -4.66
CA ILE A 307 -15.62 13.19 -4.54
C ILE A 307 -15.20 13.97 -3.30
N ILE A 308 -15.05 13.28 -2.16
CA ILE A 308 -14.64 13.95 -0.92
C ILE A 308 -13.15 14.27 -0.93
N GLU A 309 -12.32 13.46 -1.60
CA GLU A 309 -10.88 13.70 -1.79
C GLU A 309 -10.64 14.97 -2.63
N GLU A 310 -11.42 15.19 -3.69
CA GLU A 310 -11.40 16.45 -4.46
C GLU A 310 -11.79 17.67 -3.61
N LYS A 311 -12.65 17.49 -2.61
CA LYS A 311 -13.03 18.52 -1.63
C LYS A 311 -11.99 18.70 -0.51
N GLY A 312 -10.91 17.92 -0.53
CA GLY A 312 -9.82 17.97 0.45
C GLY A 312 -10.01 17.11 1.69
N TYR A 313 -11.09 16.32 1.77
CA TYR A 313 -11.26 15.34 2.85
C TYR A 313 -10.53 14.06 2.52
N GLN A 314 -9.87 13.46 3.51
CA GLN A 314 -9.15 12.21 3.33
C GLN A 314 -9.36 11.28 4.51
N PHE A 315 -9.47 9.99 4.22
CA PHE A 315 -9.55 8.96 5.24
C PHE A 315 -8.14 8.61 5.69
N ARG A 316 -7.84 8.91 6.94
CA ARG A 316 -6.53 8.68 7.54
C ARG A 316 -6.47 7.31 8.20
N TYR A 317 -5.26 6.96 8.61
CA TYR A 317 -4.94 5.87 9.53
C TYR A 317 -5.82 5.80 10.78
N ALA A 318 -5.60 4.77 11.60
CA ALA A 318 -6.31 4.57 12.86
C ALA A 318 -6.48 5.86 13.68
N ALA A 319 -7.66 6.00 14.26
CA ALA A 319 -8.00 6.99 15.27
C ALA A 319 -7.73 6.43 16.67
N GLN A 320 -7.47 7.30 17.65
CA GLN A 320 -7.62 6.88 19.04
C GLN A 320 -9.09 6.54 19.30
N ASP A 321 -9.37 5.39 19.88
CA ASP A 321 -10.73 4.94 20.21
C ASP A 321 -10.85 4.62 21.70
N SER A 322 -12.07 4.30 22.14
CA SER A 322 -12.36 3.97 23.54
C SER A 322 -13.51 2.96 23.62
N GLY A 323 -13.60 2.27 24.75
CA GLY A 323 -14.55 1.17 24.96
C GLY A 323 -13.85 -0.19 25.03
N GLU A 324 -14.62 -1.23 25.33
CA GLU A 324 -14.11 -2.61 25.52
C GLU A 324 -13.42 -3.17 24.27
N ASN A 325 -13.92 -2.75 23.10
CA ASN A 325 -13.37 -3.14 21.80
C ASN A 325 -12.30 -2.21 21.25
N ALA A 326 -11.84 -1.19 22.00
CA ALA A 326 -10.85 -0.22 21.50
C ALA A 326 -9.52 -0.85 21.02
N VAL A 327 -9.11 -0.55 19.78
CA VAL A 327 -7.82 -0.95 19.21
C VAL A 327 -6.67 -0.14 19.81
N LEU A 328 -6.90 1.15 20.02
CA LEU A 328 -5.94 2.17 20.46
C LEU A 328 -6.57 2.99 21.61
N PRO A 329 -6.71 2.40 22.81
CA PRO A 329 -7.48 3.00 23.91
C PRO A 329 -6.83 4.25 24.55
N ARG A 330 -5.59 4.57 24.17
CA ARG A 330 -4.72 5.58 24.79
C ARG A 330 -4.07 6.46 23.74
N THR A 331 -3.42 7.53 24.17
CA THR A 331 -2.73 8.44 23.25
C THR A 331 -1.59 7.72 22.54
N TYR A 332 -1.18 8.23 21.37
CA TYR A 332 -0.03 7.71 20.64
C TYR A 332 1.22 7.65 21.53
N SER A 333 1.51 8.71 22.30
CA SER A 333 2.69 8.77 23.16
C SER A 333 2.71 7.65 24.22
N GLU A 334 1.56 7.37 24.86
CA GLU A 334 1.45 6.29 25.85
C GLU A 334 1.62 4.93 25.18
N LEU A 335 0.92 4.67 24.07
CA LEU A 335 0.99 3.39 23.37
C LEU A 335 2.38 3.14 22.78
N PHE A 336 3.01 4.16 22.22
CA PHE A 336 4.36 4.10 21.69
C PHE A 336 5.35 3.79 22.82
N HIS A 337 5.28 4.53 23.94
CA HIS A 337 6.14 4.29 25.11
C HIS A 337 5.95 2.88 25.70
N GLU A 338 4.75 2.31 25.61
CA GLU A 338 4.44 0.97 26.12
C GLU A 338 4.73 -0.18 25.15
N MET A 339 5.10 0.11 23.89
CA MET A 339 5.45 -0.92 22.91
C MET A 339 6.47 -1.91 23.48
N ILE A 340 6.21 -3.21 23.33
CA ILE A 340 7.17 -4.24 23.77
C ILE A 340 8.43 -4.16 22.90
N PRO A 341 9.65 -4.31 23.49
CA PRO A 341 10.87 -4.44 22.71
C PRO A 341 10.75 -5.62 21.73
N THR A 342 10.70 -5.28 20.45
CA THR A 342 10.46 -6.21 19.36
C THR A 342 11.53 -5.97 18.29
N PRO A 343 12.35 -6.98 17.93
CA PRO A 343 13.36 -6.83 16.88
C PRO A 343 12.76 -6.25 15.60
N ILE A 344 13.44 -5.28 15.00
CA ILE A 344 12.93 -4.56 13.84
C ILE A 344 13.98 -4.41 12.73
N LEU A 345 13.57 -4.62 11.49
CA LEU A 345 14.27 -4.14 10.29
C LEU A 345 13.44 -3.02 9.66
N THR A 346 14.01 -1.82 9.54
CA THR A 346 13.31 -0.65 9.02
C THR A 346 14.25 0.19 8.16
N GLY A 347 13.71 0.97 7.24
CA GLY A 347 14.54 1.78 6.36
C GLY A 347 13.72 2.59 5.37
N SER A 348 14.41 3.31 4.49
CA SER A 348 13.82 4.17 3.48
C SER A 348 14.48 3.95 2.12
N VAL A 349 13.89 4.50 1.06
CA VAL A 349 14.61 4.82 -0.19
C VAL A 349 15.18 6.24 -0.10
N SER A 350 16.20 6.58 -0.90
CA SER A 350 16.87 7.89 -0.80
C SER A 350 16.12 9.07 -1.41
N LYS A 351 15.06 8.82 -2.20
CA LYS A 351 14.25 9.85 -2.85
C LYS A 351 12.75 9.56 -2.70
N GLU A 352 12.28 9.35 -1.46
CA GLU A 352 10.92 8.92 -1.13
C GLU A 352 9.83 9.64 -1.95
N TYR A 353 9.45 10.86 -1.59
CA TYR A 353 8.43 11.62 -2.31
C TYR A 353 9.06 12.73 -3.14
N GLN A 354 9.92 13.53 -2.50
CA GLN A 354 10.50 14.76 -3.05
C GLN A 354 9.47 15.77 -3.58
N ASP A 355 8.24 15.75 -3.07
CA ASP A 355 7.14 16.62 -3.51
C ASP A 355 7.47 18.11 -3.40
N SER A 356 8.30 18.48 -2.42
CA SER A 356 8.77 19.84 -2.22
C SER A 356 9.71 20.36 -3.32
N LYS A 357 10.02 19.55 -4.34
CA LYS A 357 10.55 20.00 -5.63
C LYS A 357 9.68 21.08 -6.29
N GLU A 358 8.39 21.14 -5.97
CA GLU A 358 7.52 22.25 -6.40
C GLU A 358 8.03 23.63 -5.98
N ALA A 359 8.85 23.73 -4.92
CA ALA A 359 9.47 24.98 -4.50
C ALA A 359 10.72 25.35 -5.33
N LEU A 360 11.08 24.58 -6.35
CA LEU A 360 12.23 24.84 -7.21
C LEU A 360 11.80 25.45 -8.54
N ILE A 361 12.51 26.50 -8.95
CA ILE A 361 12.43 27.09 -10.28
C ILE A 361 13.68 26.68 -11.04
N LYS A 362 13.51 25.98 -12.15
CA LYS A 362 14.60 25.63 -13.07
C LYS A 362 14.95 26.83 -13.94
N LEU A 363 16.21 27.25 -13.89
CA LEU A 363 16.73 28.33 -14.73
C LEU A 363 17.14 27.82 -16.12
N ALA A 364 17.32 28.74 -17.07
CA ALA A 364 17.70 28.42 -18.46
C ALA A 364 19.07 27.72 -18.56
N ASN A 365 19.99 27.99 -17.63
CA ASN A 365 21.29 27.33 -17.53
C ASN A 365 21.23 25.93 -16.88
N GLY A 366 20.04 25.45 -16.50
CA GLY A 366 19.82 24.17 -15.85
C GLY A 366 19.99 24.16 -14.33
N SER A 367 20.47 25.24 -13.70
CA SER A 367 20.53 25.34 -12.23
C SER A 367 19.15 25.61 -11.63
N PHE A 368 19.00 25.36 -10.33
CA PHE A 368 17.75 25.61 -9.62
C PHE A 368 17.90 26.79 -8.64
N ILE A 369 16.86 27.61 -8.55
CA ILE A 369 16.65 28.56 -7.46
C ILE A 369 15.40 28.16 -6.68
N ILE A 370 15.29 28.64 -5.44
CA ILE A 370 14.16 28.34 -4.58
C ILE A 370 13.13 29.46 -4.70
N ASP A 371 11.88 29.10 -5.02
CA ASP A 371 10.74 29.98 -4.79
C ASP A 371 10.48 30.10 -3.28
N LYS A 372 10.66 31.32 -2.76
CA LYS A 372 10.46 31.61 -1.34
C LYS A 372 9.05 31.29 -0.86
N ASN A 373 8.03 31.53 -1.70
CA ASN A 373 6.64 31.24 -1.34
C ASN A 373 6.39 29.72 -1.28
N GLY A 374 6.90 28.98 -2.27
CA GLY A 374 6.92 27.52 -2.27
C GLY A 374 7.63 26.94 -1.05
N LEU A 375 8.82 27.43 -0.71
CA LEU A 375 9.55 26.99 0.49
C LEU A 375 8.76 27.25 1.77
N GLN A 376 8.19 28.44 1.93
CA GLN A 376 7.37 28.77 3.10
C GLN A 376 6.12 27.87 3.20
N LYS A 377 5.46 27.58 2.07
CA LYS A 377 4.31 26.66 2.01
C LYS A 377 4.71 25.27 2.52
N TRP A 378 5.82 24.72 2.03
CA TRP A 378 6.32 23.42 2.44
C TRP A 378 6.83 23.40 3.89
N ALA A 379 7.44 24.48 4.37
CA ALA A 379 7.83 24.65 5.76
C ALA A 379 6.63 24.56 6.71
N LYS A 380 5.55 25.31 6.40
CA LYS A 380 4.28 25.25 7.14
C LYS A 380 3.69 23.85 7.10
N LYS A 381 3.65 23.21 5.92
CA LYS A 381 3.13 21.84 5.76
C LYS A 381 3.90 20.82 6.60
N ALA A 382 5.23 20.91 6.64
CA ALA A 382 6.07 20.04 7.46
C ALA A 382 5.85 20.26 8.97
N LEU A 383 5.74 21.51 9.41
CA LEU A 383 5.45 21.86 10.82
C LEU A 383 4.07 21.36 11.27
N VAL A 384 3.06 21.46 10.41
CA VAL A 384 1.74 20.88 10.65
C VAL A 384 1.82 19.35 10.74
N LYS A 385 2.63 18.71 9.88
CA LYS A 385 2.88 17.25 9.87
C LYS A 385 3.51 16.72 11.13
N VAL A 386 4.39 17.49 11.76
CA VAL A 386 4.96 17.15 13.06
C VAL A 386 4.16 17.69 14.25
N GLU A 387 2.88 18.04 14.04
CA GLU A 387 1.87 18.43 15.03
C GLU A 387 2.11 19.76 15.76
N TYR A 388 2.82 20.70 15.13
CA TYR A 388 2.86 22.09 15.60
C TYR A 388 1.71 22.86 14.94
N LEU A 389 0.56 22.90 15.61
CA LEU A 389 -0.70 23.43 15.06
C LEU A 389 -0.72 24.95 14.86
N ASN A 390 0.21 25.67 15.49
CA ASN A 390 0.41 27.11 15.30
C ASN A 390 1.91 27.39 15.17
N PRO A 391 2.52 27.08 14.01
CA PRO A 391 3.93 27.39 13.81
C PRO A 391 4.08 28.91 13.86
N ASP A 392 4.72 29.41 14.91
CA ASP A 392 5.02 30.83 15.00
C ASP A 392 6.02 31.22 13.89
N ASN A 393 6.14 32.52 13.63
CA ASN A 393 7.06 33.00 12.60
C ASN A 393 8.52 32.56 12.83
N ARG A 394 8.91 32.20 14.07
CA ARG A 394 10.27 31.74 14.38
C ARG A 394 10.48 30.32 13.87
N THR A 395 9.55 29.40 14.14
CA THR A 395 9.60 28.01 13.66
C THR A 395 9.59 27.95 12.14
N ILE A 396 8.72 28.72 11.49
CA ILE A 396 8.67 28.82 10.03
C ILE A 396 10.01 29.33 9.49
N TYR A 397 10.53 30.42 10.04
CA TYR A 397 11.81 30.99 9.61
C TYR A 397 12.99 30.01 9.77
N LEU A 398 13.02 29.25 10.87
CA LEU A 398 14.06 28.25 11.10
C LEU A 398 13.97 27.09 10.12
N THR A 399 12.76 26.64 9.80
CA THR A 399 12.53 25.63 8.77
C THR A 399 12.95 26.17 7.39
N GLU A 400 12.55 27.39 7.01
CA GLU A 400 13.01 28.02 5.77
C GLU A 400 14.55 28.08 5.71
N LYS A 401 15.22 28.39 6.83
CA LYS A 401 16.68 28.45 6.92
C LYS A 401 17.35 27.08 6.81
N GLU A 402 16.79 26.04 7.41
CA GLU A 402 17.33 24.66 7.30
C GLU A 402 17.23 24.12 5.88
N TYR A 403 16.17 24.51 5.16
CA TYR A 403 15.82 24.04 3.82
C TYR A 403 16.13 25.07 2.73
N SER A 404 17.10 25.95 2.96
CA SER A 404 17.41 27.08 2.07
C SER A 404 18.31 26.75 0.88
N THR A 405 18.58 25.46 0.59
CA THR A 405 19.34 25.03 -0.59
C THR A 405 18.52 24.08 -1.46
N PRO A 406 18.74 24.03 -2.78
CA PRO A 406 18.00 23.13 -3.67
C PRO A 406 18.05 21.66 -3.25
N GLU A 407 19.17 21.21 -2.71
CA GLU A 407 19.38 19.83 -2.26
C GLU A 407 18.59 19.52 -0.98
N ARG A 408 18.43 20.52 -0.10
CA ARG A 408 17.67 20.36 1.14
C ARG A 408 16.18 20.51 0.92
N VAL A 409 15.73 21.53 0.17
CA VAL A 409 14.29 21.81 0.03
C VAL A 409 13.51 20.60 -0.46
N VAL A 410 14.07 19.79 -1.36
CA VAL A 410 13.44 18.58 -1.89
C VAL A 410 13.28 17.47 -0.84
N GLN A 411 13.96 17.55 0.31
CA GLN A 411 13.91 16.55 1.38
C GLN A 411 12.99 16.95 2.53
N ILE A 412 12.45 18.17 2.58
CA ILE A 412 11.66 18.64 3.74
C ILE A 412 10.49 17.72 4.09
N TYR A 413 9.78 17.21 3.07
CA TYR A 413 8.65 16.33 3.30
C TYR A 413 9.10 14.89 3.58
N ASP A 414 10.12 14.40 2.87
CA ASP A 414 10.72 13.09 3.12
C ASP A 414 11.26 12.98 4.56
N ASP A 415 11.89 14.04 5.06
CA ASP A 415 12.45 14.13 6.42
C ASP A 415 11.36 13.89 7.47
N VAL A 416 10.22 14.60 7.37
CA VAL A 416 9.14 14.52 8.38
C VAL A 416 8.20 13.34 8.17
N GLU A 417 8.05 12.85 6.93
CA GLU A 417 7.12 11.77 6.61
C GLU A 417 7.77 10.40 6.75
N ILE A 418 9.06 10.26 6.42
CA ILE A 418 9.73 8.95 6.36
C ILE A 418 11.00 8.90 7.19
N TYR A 419 11.99 9.76 6.94
CA TYR A 419 13.35 9.56 7.47
C TYR A 419 13.42 9.67 9.00
N VAL A 420 12.98 10.80 9.56
CA VAL A 420 12.96 10.99 11.03
C VAL A 420 12.07 9.95 11.72
N PRO A 421 10.85 9.67 11.24
CA PRO A 421 10.01 8.61 11.79
C PRO A 421 10.63 7.21 11.76
N THR A 422 11.31 6.86 10.67
CA THR A 422 11.96 5.55 10.50
C THR A 422 13.10 5.40 11.49
N PHE A 423 13.92 6.44 11.65
CA PHE A 423 14.96 6.49 12.68
C PHE A 423 14.36 6.38 14.09
N ASN A 424 13.33 7.16 14.40
CA ASN A 424 12.71 7.19 15.73
C ASN A 424 12.08 5.86 16.12
N LEU A 425 11.48 5.13 15.18
CA LEU A 425 10.98 3.78 15.42
C LEU A 425 12.13 2.80 15.75
N ALA A 426 13.21 2.82 14.97
CA ALA A 426 14.38 1.97 15.21
C ALA A 426 15.04 2.30 16.56
N LEU A 427 15.29 3.59 16.80
CA LEU A 427 15.90 4.08 18.04
C LEU A 427 15.06 3.71 19.26
N HIS A 428 13.74 3.92 19.20
CA HIS A 428 12.86 3.59 20.31
C HIS A 428 12.93 2.09 20.66
N GLN A 429 12.90 1.20 19.67
CA GLN A 429 13.05 -0.24 19.91
C GLN A 429 14.43 -0.60 20.47
N THR A 430 15.50 0.03 19.95
CA THR A 430 16.88 -0.16 20.47
C THR A 430 16.98 0.24 21.93
N LEU A 431 16.47 1.41 22.31
CA LEU A 431 16.54 1.92 23.69
C LEU A 431 15.73 1.05 24.67
N LYS A 432 14.74 0.29 24.18
CA LYS A 432 14.01 -0.70 24.99
C LYS A 432 14.68 -2.07 25.03
N GLY A 433 15.83 -2.25 24.37
CA GLY A 433 16.63 -3.48 24.39
C GLY A 433 16.37 -4.44 23.24
N ALA A 434 15.66 -4.03 22.18
CA ALA A 434 15.50 -4.84 20.97
C ALA A 434 16.65 -4.62 19.98
N ASN A 435 16.96 -5.64 19.18
CA ASN A 435 17.85 -5.47 18.04
C ASN A 435 17.10 -4.77 16.89
N SER A 436 17.51 -3.55 16.58
CA SER A 436 16.98 -2.78 15.44
C SER A 436 18.02 -2.70 14.34
N PHE A 437 17.62 -2.84 13.08
CA PHE A 437 18.49 -2.71 11.91
C PHE A 437 17.90 -1.64 10.98
N LEU A 438 18.73 -0.68 10.62
CA LEU A 438 18.36 0.46 9.79
C LEU A 438 19.00 0.35 8.41
N TYR A 439 18.27 0.67 7.34
CA TYR A 439 18.83 0.75 5.99
C TYR A 439 18.38 1.98 5.21
N GLU A 440 19.15 2.29 4.16
CA GLU A 440 18.75 3.20 3.10
C GLU A 440 19.00 2.54 1.75
N TYR A 441 17.95 2.42 0.93
CA TYR A 441 18.03 1.91 -0.43
C TYR A 441 18.33 3.05 -1.39
N ILE A 442 19.45 2.96 -2.10
CA ILE A 442 19.95 4.04 -2.96
C ILE A 442 20.11 3.65 -4.42
N TYR A 443 19.86 2.38 -4.78
CA TYR A 443 20.09 1.88 -6.13
C TYR A 443 19.16 2.55 -7.16
N PRO A 444 19.69 3.37 -8.09
CA PRO A 444 18.85 4.17 -8.99
C PRO A 444 18.54 3.47 -10.32
N ASN A 445 19.27 2.41 -10.67
CA ASN A 445 19.33 1.87 -12.03
C ASN A 445 18.31 0.74 -12.29
N ILE A 446 17.07 0.91 -11.82
CA ILE A 446 16.03 -0.13 -11.95
C ILE A 446 15.57 -0.37 -13.41
N GLY A 447 15.77 0.62 -14.30
CA GLY A 447 15.50 0.49 -15.73
C GLY A 447 14.11 -0.08 -16.04
N LYS A 448 14.06 -1.11 -16.90
CA LYS A 448 12.82 -1.79 -17.32
C LYS A 448 12.27 -2.78 -16.30
N ALA A 449 12.98 -3.04 -15.20
CA ALA A 449 12.47 -3.90 -14.12
C ALA A 449 11.32 -3.23 -13.36
N TYR A 450 11.17 -1.91 -13.48
CA TYR A 450 10.04 -1.15 -12.98
C TYR A 450 9.12 -0.70 -14.12
N ASP A 451 7.88 -1.18 -14.13
CA ASP A 451 6.85 -0.81 -15.08
C ASP A 451 5.49 -0.68 -14.37
N ARG A 452 4.91 0.54 -14.42
CA ARG A 452 3.58 0.83 -13.89
C ARG A 452 2.46 0.68 -14.93
N GLY A 453 2.79 0.26 -16.15
CA GLY A 453 1.86 0.13 -17.27
C GLY A 453 1.51 1.45 -17.95
N PRO A 454 0.74 1.41 -19.06
CA PRO A 454 0.53 2.53 -19.99
C PRO A 454 -0.42 3.63 -19.48
N TYR A 455 -1.04 3.43 -18.31
CA TYR A 455 -2.01 4.37 -17.72
C TYR A 455 -1.38 5.37 -16.75
N MET A 456 -0.09 5.17 -16.43
CA MET A 456 0.79 6.21 -15.90
C MET A 456 1.69 6.68 -17.04
N ALA A 457 2.04 7.97 -17.05
CA ALA A 457 2.90 8.52 -18.09
C ALA A 457 4.13 7.59 -18.30
N PRO A 458 4.55 7.30 -19.55
CA PRO A 458 5.60 6.31 -19.88
C PRO A 458 6.96 6.53 -19.22
N ILE A 459 7.10 7.64 -18.48
CA ILE A 459 8.25 8.02 -17.68
C ILE A 459 7.64 8.61 -16.41
N ASP A 460 7.60 7.85 -15.31
CA ASP A 460 7.51 8.47 -14.00
C ASP A 460 8.71 9.43 -13.92
N LYS A 461 8.46 10.73 -14.07
CA LYS A 461 9.52 11.76 -14.10
C LYS A 461 10.23 11.89 -12.74
N ARG A 462 9.77 11.17 -11.70
CA ARG A 462 10.45 11.12 -10.41
C ARG A 462 11.82 10.49 -10.57
N GLU A 463 12.74 11.02 -9.80
CA GLU A 463 14.09 10.50 -9.79
C GLU A 463 14.14 9.18 -9.04
N SER A 464 14.74 8.16 -9.66
CA SER A 464 15.02 6.89 -8.98
C SER A 464 16.13 7.04 -7.92
N PRO A 465 16.07 6.26 -6.82
CA PRO A 465 14.94 5.41 -6.42
C PRO A 465 13.89 6.18 -5.62
N HIS A 466 12.64 6.15 -6.09
CA HIS A 466 11.50 6.79 -5.41
C HIS A 466 10.65 5.81 -4.63
N HIS A 467 9.72 6.31 -3.81
CA HIS A 467 8.85 5.52 -2.95
C HIS A 467 8.23 4.31 -3.68
N ALA A 468 8.27 3.15 -3.02
CA ALA A 468 7.81 1.84 -3.49
C ALA A 468 8.60 1.21 -4.64
N GLN A 469 9.64 1.85 -5.18
CA GLN A 469 10.35 1.33 -6.35
C GLN A 469 11.12 0.03 -6.03
N GLU A 470 11.64 -0.11 -4.82
CA GLU A 470 12.34 -1.29 -4.32
C GLU A 470 11.43 -2.53 -4.18
N LEU A 471 10.11 -2.34 -4.11
CA LEU A 471 9.16 -3.45 -4.05
C LEU A 471 9.06 -4.27 -5.34
N ALA A 472 9.53 -3.75 -6.47
CA ALA A 472 9.63 -4.52 -7.70
C ALA A 472 10.55 -5.74 -7.53
N TYR A 473 11.62 -5.61 -6.75
CA TYR A 473 12.54 -6.72 -6.46
C TYR A 473 12.07 -7.61 -5.30
N LEU A 474 11.17 -7.14 -4.44
CA LEU A 474 10.75 -7.89 -3.25
C LEU A 474 9.41 -8.63 -3.40
N LEU A 475 8.41 -7.95 -3.96
CA LEU A 475 7.02 -8.45 -4.05
C LEU A 475 6.49 -8.47 -5.49
N GLY A 476 7.32 -8.08 -6.46
CA GLY A 476 6.96 -7.98 -7.86
C GLY A 476 5.92 -6.89 -8.14
N GLN A 477 5.80 -5.89 -7.25
CA GLN A 477 4.92 -4.75 -7.47
C GLN A 477 5.49 -3.88 -8.59
N HIS A 478 4.68 -3.61 -9.62
CA HIS A 478 5.13 -2.88 -10.82
C HIS A 478 6.36 -3.54 -11.47
N ALA A 479 6.50 -4.87 -11.37
CA ALA A 479 7.61 -5.57 -12.00
C ALA A 479 7.43 -5.59 -13.52
N GLY A 480 8.35 -4.95 -14.23
CA GLY A 480 8.46 -4.97 -15.68
C GLY A 480 9.30 -6.14 -16.20
N THR A 481 10.12 -5.88 -17.22
CA THR A 481 11.01 -6.90 -17.79
C THR A 481 12.31 -6.96 -17.01
N PHE A 482 12.61 -8.13 -16.45
CA PHE A 482 13.85 -8.37 -15.70
C PHE A 482 14.97 -8.83 -16.64
N THR A 483 16.13 -8.22 -16.49
CA THR A 483 17.40 -8.74 -17.02
C THR A 483 18.00 -9.76 -16.04
N GLU A 484 19.08 -10.44 -16.45
CA GLU A 484 19.81 -11.35 -15.55
C GLU A 484 20.29 -10.63 -14.28
N LYS A 485 20.75 -9.37 -14.43
CA LYS A 485 21.14 -8.51 -13.31
C LYS A 485 19.97 -8.26 -12.36
N ASP A 486 18.77 -8.03 -12.88
CA ASP A 486 17.58 -7.81 -12.06
C ASP A 486 17.21 -9.06 -11.26
N HIS A 487 17.39 -10.26 -11.83
CA HIS A 487 17.22 -11.52 -11.10
C HIS A 487 18.22 -11.68 -9.96
N GLN A 488 19.48 -11.25 -10.16
CA GLN A 488 20.50 -11.23 -9.11
C GLN A 488 20.15 -10.23 -8.00
N ILE A 489 19.74 -9.01 -8.36
CA ILE A 489 19.30 -7.99 -7.40
C ILE A 489 18.08 -8.48 -6.61
N LYS A 490 17.10 -9.09 -7.27
CA LYS A 490 15.93 -9.74 -6.64
C LYS A 490 16.36 -10.71 -5.54
N PHE A 491 17.32 -11.59 -5.85
CA PHE A 491 17.83 -12.57 -4.91
C PHE A 491 18.56 -11.91 -3.74
N LEU A 492 19.49 -11.00 -4.02
CA LEU A 492 20.32 -10.32 -3.02
C LEU A 492 19.47 -9.47 -2.07
N TYR A 493 18.57 -8.63 -2.62
CA TYR A 493 17.73 -7.74 -1.83
C TYR A 493 16.77 -8.52 -0.92
N SER A 494 16.06 -9.52 -1.47
CA SER A 494 15.15 -10.34 -0.67
C SER A 494 15.85 -11.17 0.41
N GLN A 495 17.13 -11.51 0.24
CA GLN A 495 17.88 -12.29 1.22
C GLN A 495 18.02 -11.56 2.56
N PHE A 496 18.16 -10.23 2.57
CA PHE A 496 18.21 -9.45 3.82
C PHE A 496 16.93 -9.62 4.65
N PHE A 497 15.76 -9.59 4.00
CA PHE A 497 14.47 -9.77 4.66
C PHE A 497 14.28 -11.21 5.14
N VAL A 498 14.62 -12.20 4.32
CA VAL A 498 14.53 -13.62 4.68
C VAL A 498 15.44 -13.96 5.86
N ASN A 499 16.67 -13.45 5.87
CA ASN A 499 17.59 -13.63 6.98
C ASN A 499 17.02 -13.03 8.26
N PHE A 500 16.47 -11.82 8.17
CA PHE A 500 15.85 -11.20 9.33
C PHE A 500 14.67 -12.01 9.85
N ILE A 501 13.74 -12.43 8.98
CA ILE A 501 12.57 -13.25 9.35
C ILE A 501 12.99 -14.59 10.00
N ASN A 502 14.05 -15.23 9.51
CA ASN A 502 14.47 -16.52 10.03
C ASN A 502 15.37 -16.43 11.28
N HIS A 503 16.23 -15.41 11.35
CA HIS A 503 17.38 -15.41 12.26
C HIS A 503 17.46 -14.16 13.15
N GLY A 504 16.56 -13.18 12.97
CA GLY A 504 16.60 -11.93 13.74
C GLY A 504 17.72 -10.97 13.34
N THR A 505 18.39 -11.22 12.21
CA THR A 505 19.42 -10.34 11.65
C THR A 505 19.35 -10.34 10.12
N PRO A 506 19.45 -9.18 9.44
CA PRO A 506 19.52 -9.12 7.99
C PRO A 506 20.90 -9.50 7.45
N ALA A 507 21.93 -9.58 8.30
CA ALA A 507 23.30 -9.82 7.87
C ALA A 507 23.46 -11.11 7.04
N THR A 508 24.42 -11.10 6.11
CA THR A 508 24.81 -12.27 5.33
C THR A 508 26.23 -12.68 5.71
N PRO A 509 26.69 -13.90 5.36
CA PRO A 509 28.08 -14.30 5.61
C PRO A 509 29.11 -13.35 4.96
N SER A 510 28.76 -12.70 3.86
CA SER A 510 29.64 -11.79 3.10
C SER A 510 29.47 -10.31 3.45
N GLN A 511 28.36 -9.92 4.08
CA GLN A 511 28.06 -8.54 4.47
C GLN A 511 27.58 -8.47 5.92
N LYS A 512 28.45 -7.92 6.77
CA LYS A 512 28.12 -7.62 8.17
C LYS A 512 27.12 -6.47 8.20
N TRP A 513 26.17 -6.58 9.12
CA TRP A 513 25.18 -5.56 9.40
C TRP A 513 24.88 -5.62 10.90
N HIS A 514 25.37 -4.62 11.63
CA HIS A 514 25.24 -4.56 13.08
C HIS A 514 23.90 -3.91 13.47
N PRO A 515 23.36 -4.24 14.65
CA PRO A 515 22.23 -3.50 15.22
C PRO A 515 22.55 -2.00 15.33
N LEU A 516 21.51 -1.18 15.36
CA LEU A 516 21.58 0.26 15.52
C LEU A 516 22.27 0.61 16.85
N ASP A 517 23.39 1.31 16.74
CA ASP A 517 24.08 2.05 17.78
C ASP A 517 23.50 3.48 17.82
N PRO A 518 22.82 3.88 18.92
CA PRO A 518 22.22 5.20 19.05
C PRO A 518 23.18 6.39 18.87
N GLU A 519 24.45 6.24 19.24
CA GLU A 519 25.44 7.31 19.14
C GLU A 519 25.93 7.48 17.70
N ARG A 520 26.18 6.36 17.02
CA ARG A 520 26.67 6.37 15.62
C ARG A 520 25.56 6.61 14.61
N GLN A 521 24.32 6.26 14.97
CA GLN A 521 23.18 6.25 14.06
C GLN A 521 23.51 5.44 12.79
N ASN A 522 24.11 4.27 12.97
CA ASN A 522 24.54 3.43 11.85
C ASN A 522 23.35 2.88 11.07
N TYR A 523 23.55 2.75 9.76
CA TYR A 523 22.58 2.19 8.83
C TYR A 523 23.31 1.50 7.68
N PHE A 524 22.66 0.51 7.08
CA PHE A 524 23.21 -0.20 5.92
C PHE A 524 22.76 0.46 4.63
N VAL A 525 23.70 0.80 3.77
CA VAL A 525 23.39 1.33 2.44
C VAL A 525 23.17 0.16 1.49
N ILE A 526 21.95 0.03 0.98
CA ILE A 526 21.58 -0.96 -0.02
C ILE A 526 21.73 -0.33 -1.40
N ASP A 527 22.74 -0.83 -2.12
CA ASP A 527 23.06 -0.46 -3.49
C ASP A 527 23.54 -1.70 -4.24
N PHE A 528 23.49 -1.65 -5.57
CA PHE A 528 23.93 -2.70 -6.47
C PHE A 528 24.80 -2.15 -7.61
N PRO A 529 25.96 -1.54 -7.28
CA PRO A 529 26.85 -0.98 -8.28
C PRO A 529 27.46 -2.09 -9.15
N ASP A 530 27.64 -1.80 -10.43
CA ASP A 530 28.34 -2.70 -11.35
C ASP A 530 29.85 -2.71 -11.08
N PRO A 531 30.55 -3.83 -11.36
CA PRO A 531 30.01 -5.12 -11.80
C PRO A 531 29.66 -6.07 -10.65
N ASP A 532 30.06 -5.75 -9.41
CA ASP A 532 30.08 -6.72 -8.31
C ASP A 532 28.72 -6.89 -7.60
N LEU A 533 27.76 -5.98 -7.84
CA LEU A 533 26.44 -5.92 -7.18
C LEU A 533 26.52 -5.99 -5.65
N LYS A 534 27.65 -5.53 -5.09
CA LYS A 534 27.93 -5.57 -3.67
C LYS A 534 27.64 -4.23 -3.05
N SER A 535 26.67 -4.20 -2.14
CA SER A 535 26.36 -2.99 -1.40
C SER A 535 27.57 -2.50 -0.57
N PRO A 536 27.78 -1.18 -0.46
CA PRO A 536 28.95 -0.59 0.18
C PRO A 536 29.04 -0.87 1.70
N GLY A 537 27.95 -1.35 2.30
CA GLY A 537 27.91 -1.74 3.71
C GLY A 537 27.37 -0.62 4.61
N GLU A 538 27.80 -0.65 5.87
CA GLU A 538 27.31 0.28 6.88
C GLU A 538 27.95 1.67 6.77
N ARG A 539 27.13 2.68 7.05
CA ARG A 539 27.52 4.09 7.25
C ARG A 539 26.96 4.59 8.57
N ASN A 540 27.41 5.77 8.99
CA ASN A 540 26.95 6.44 10.21
C ASN A 540 26.13 7.68 9.86
N GLY A 541 25.30 8.13 10.81
CA GLY A 541 24.58 9.40 10.72
C GLY A 541 23.35 9.38 9.80
N TYR A 542 22.55 8.31 9.82
CA TYR A 542 21.30 8.21 9.04
C TYR A 542 20.43 9.46 9.24
N HIS A 543 20.36 10.31 8.21
CA HIS A 543 19.62 11.58 8.20
C HIS A 543 19.80 12.43 9.48
N SER A 544 21.00 12.38 10.09
CA SER A 544 21.28 12.96 11.41
C SER A 544 20.97 14.46 11.53
N LYS A 545 21.17 15.22 10.44
CA LYS A 545 20.82 16.65 10.38
C LYS A 545 19.31 16.87 10.53
N ALA A 546 18.50 16.08 9.82
CA ALA A 546 17.04 16.14 9.88
C ALA A 546 16.53 15.68 11.25
N VAL A 547 17.04 14.56 11.77
CA VAL A 547 16.71 14.06 13.12
C VAL A 547 17.00 15.12 14.18
N LYS A 548 18.21 15.71 14.17
CA LYS A 548 18.56 16.80 15.10
C LYS A 548 17.66 18.02 14.92
N PHE A 549 17.30 18.38 13.69
CA PHE A 549 16.45 19.53 13.44
C PHE A 549 15.03 19.32 14.01
N TRP A 550 14.38 18.21 13.65
CA TRP A 550 12.98 17.95 14.00
C TRP A 550 12.76 17.44 15.43
N ASP A 551 13.68 16.65 15.98
CA ASP A 551 13.52 16.08 17.33
C ASP A 551 14.19 16.88 18.44
N TYR A 552 15.07 17.83 18.10
CA TYR A 552 15.81 18.61 19.09
C TYR A 552 15.71 20.13 18.91
N ILE A 553 15.98 20.67 17.72
CA ILE A 553 15.99 22.12 17.50
C ILE A 553 14.56 22.69 17.56
N ILE A 554 13.65 22.14 16.75
CA ILE A 554 12.26 22.62 16.68
C ILE A 554 11.57 22.53 18.06
N PRO A 555 11.56 21.39 18.79
CA PRO A 555 10.88 21.29 20.08
C PRO A 555 11.43 22.25 21.15
N ARG A 556 12.74 22.56 21.14
CA ARG A 556 13.33 23.51 22.09
C ARG A 556 12.90 24.95 21.86
N ILE A 557 12.53 25.31 20.63
CA ILE A 557 12.19 26.68 20.25
C ILE A 557 10.67 26.86 20.21
N ALA A 558 9.96 25.90 19.66
CA ALA A 558 8.50 25.87 19.56
C ALA A 558 7.83 25.55 20.92
N GLY A 559 8.57 24.95 21.85
CA GLY A 559 8.01 24.34 23.05
C GLY A 559 7.54 22.90 22.77
N PRO A 560 6.91 22.24 23.77
CA PRO A 560 6.33 20.92 23.54
C PRO A 560 5.35 21.00 22.37
N LYS A 561 5.31 19.93 21.55
CA LYS A 561 4.27 19.78 20.52
C LYS A 561 2.93 20.16 21.15
N SER A 562 2.19 21.06 20.52
CA SER A 562 0.85 21.38 20.98
C SER A 562 0.09 20.05 21.04
N ILE A 563 -0.20 19.56 22.25
CA ILE A 563 -1.10 18.43 22.42
C ILE A 563 -2.33 18.85 21.64
N ILE A 564 -2.67 18.10 20.59
CA ILE A 564 -3.94 18.28 19.89
C ILE A 564 -4.98 18.14 21.00
N THR A 565 -5.50 19.28 21.46
CA THR A 565 -6.53 19.26 22.50
C THR A 565 -7.72 18.54 21.88
N LYS A 566 -8.53 17.85 22.68
CA LYS A 566 -9.71 17.09 22.20
C LYS A 566 -10.70 17.90 21.34
N GLU A 567 -10.48 19.21 21.19
CA GLU A 567 -11.36 20.20 20.59
C GLU A 567 -10.75 20.94 19.38
N SER A 568 -9.45 20.78 19.08
CA SER A 568 -8.87 21.40 17.89
C SER A 568 -9.25 20.60 16.65
N GLN A 569 -10.03 21.21 15.74
CA GLN A 569 -10.20 20.69 14.37
C GLN A 569 -8.84 20.35 13.77
N LEU A 570 -8.75 19.23 13.07
CA LEU A 570 -7.48 18.81 12.50
C LEU A 570 -7.01 19.91 11.53
N PRO A 571 -5.71 20.25 11.52
CA PRO A 571 -5.15 21.19 10.54
C PRO A 571 -5.24 20.65 9.09
N TYR A 572 -5.72 19.41 8.95
CA TYR A 572 -5.97 18.70 7.70
C TYR A 572 -7.44 18.68 7.30
N ASP A 573 -8.34 19.10 8.18
CA ASP A 573 -9.72 19.31 7.78
C ASP A 573 -9.75 20.59 6.94
N PRO A 574 -10.43 20.58 5.77
CA PRO A 574 -10.48 21.75 4.92
C PRO A 574 -11.02 22.95 5.71
N ILE A 575 -10.17 23.95 5.96
CA ILE A 575 -10.55 25.14 6.70
C ILE A 575 -11.44 25.99 5.78
N PRO A 576 -12.69 26.29 6.16
CA PRO A 576 -13.55 27.14 5.35
C PRO A 576 -13.02 28.59 5.38
N ILE A 577 -12.40 29.06 4.30
CA ILE A 577 -12.23 30.49 4.02
C ILE A 577 -13.50 30.98 3.34
N LYS A 578 -14.17 31.99 3.90
CA LYS A 578 -15.23 32.70 3.18
C LYS A 578 -14.60 33.74 2.25
N ASN A 579 -14.92 33.71 0.95
CA ASN A 579 -14.59 34.84 0.07
C ASN A 579 -15.51 36.05 0.34
N LYS A 580 -15.24 37.18 -0.31
CA LYS A 580 -16.03 38.42 -0.20
C LYS A 580 -17.52 38.24 -0.58
N ASN A 581 -17.88 37.13 -1.21
CA ASN A 581 -19.26 36.77 -1.61
C ASN A 581 -19.90 35.71 -0.68
N ASN A 582 -19.32 35.43 0.49
CA ASN A 582 -19.78 34.39 1.43
C ASN A 582 -19.75 32.95 0.88
N GLU A 583 -19.04 32.68 -0.22
CA GLU A 583 -18.81 31.31 -0.70
C GLU A 583 -17.63 30.68 0.06
N ALA A 584 -17.80 29.41 0.45
CA ALA A 584 -16.75 28.64 1.12
C ALA A 584 -15.67 28.23 0.13
N LEU A 585 -14.51 28.89 0.18
CA LEU A 585 -13.24 28.44 -0.35
C LEU A 585 -12.52 27.64 0.72
N PHE A 586 -12.45 26.33 0.55
CA PHE A 586 -11.66 25.50 1.46
C PHE A 586 -10.17 25.74 1.17
N LEU A 587 -9.38 26.10 2.20
CA LEU A 587 -7.93 25.89 2.14
C LEU A 587 -7.73 24.38 2.10
N THR A 588 -7.56 23.84 0.92
CA THR A 588 -7.03 22.50 0.73
C THR A 588 -5.59 22.51 1.22
N PRO A 589 -5.21 21.69 2.23
CA PRO A 589 -3.87 21.14 2.23
C PRO A 589 -3.84 20.19 1.04
N VAL A 590 -3.54 20.73 -0.15
CA VAL A 590 -3.41 19.97 -1.38
C VAL A 590 -2.41 18.84 -1.12
N LEU A 591 -2.95 17.63 -1.01
CA LEU A 591 -2.23 16.36 -1.01
C LEU A 591 -2.08 15.90 -2.46
N ASN A 592 -1.51 16.78 -3.27
CA ASN A 592 -0.95 16.38 -4.56
C ASN A 592 0.52 16.05 -4.31
N GLY A 593 0.77 14.83 -3.84
CA GLY A 593 2.08 14.16 -3.93
C GLY A 593 2.25 13.44 -5.27
N THR A 594 1.52 13.87 -6.29
CA THR A 594 1.67 13.40 -7.66
C THR A 594 1.77 14.65 -8.52
N GLY A 595 2.89 14.80 -9.22
CA GLY A 595 3.09 15.82 -10.25
C GLY A 595 2.06 15.70 -11.36
N ILE A 596 0.86 16.22 -11.11
CA ILE A 596 -0.10 16.60 -12.12
C ILE A 596 0.21 18.05 -12.42
N GLU A 597 1.02 18.25 -13.47
CA GLU A 597 1.12 19.53 -14.17
C GLU A 597 -0.29 20.10 -14.34
N HIS A 598 -0.47 21.37 -13.96
CA HIS A 598 -1.66 22.21 -14.16
C HIS A 598 -2.74 21.59 -15.06
N ILE A 599 -3.80 21.04 -14.46
CA ILE A 599 -5.06 20.85 -15.19
C ILE A 599 -5.70 22.24 -15.32
N GLY A 600 -5.26 22.98 -16.33
CA GLY A 600 -5.86 24.25 -16.71
C GLY A 600 -7.33 24.08 -17.07
N GLU A 601 -8.07 25.18 -17.02
CA GLU A 601 -9.52 25.31 -17.20
C GLU A 601 -10.09 24.73 -18.52
N ASN A 602 -9.27 24.16 -19.41
CA ASN A 602 -9.68 23.67 -20.73
C ASN A 602 -9.67 22.14 -20.89
N ASN A 603 -9.60 21.35 -19.82
CA ASN A 603 -9.74 19.89 -19.94
C ASN A 603 -11.22 19.48 -20.05
N THR A 604 -11.71 19.31 -21.28
CA THR A 604 -13.08 18.91 -21.61
C THR A 604 -13.53 17.58 -21.01
N LYS A 605 -12.61 16.67 -20.63
CA LYS A 605 -12.97 15.42 -19.93
C LYS A 605 -13.37 15.66 -18.47
N VAL A 606 -12.72 16.61 -17.79
CA VAL A 606 -13.00 17.00 -16.40
C VAL A 606 -14.20 17.94 -16.34
N GLN A 607 -14.33 18.87 -17.29
CA GLN A 607 -15.54 19.69 -17.40
C GLN A 607 -16.80 18.85 -17.69
N ASN A 608 -16.70 17.79 -18.50
CA ASN A 608 -17.83 16.89 -18.71
C ASN A 608 -18.19 16.08 -17.45
N ALA A 609 -17.21 15.69 -16.63
CA ALA A 609 -17.47 15.05 -15.33
C ALA A 609 -18.10 16.02 -14.32
N ILE A 610 -17.68 17.29 -14.30
CA ILE A 610 -18.23 18.34 -13.44
C ILE A 610 -19.64 18.77 -13.90
N PHE A 611 -19.90 18.81 -15.21
CA PHE A 611 -21.21 19.16 -15.76
C PHE A 611 -22.22 18.04 -15.53
N LEU A 612 -21.81 16.77 -15.68
CA LEU A 612 -22.66 15.61 -15.39
C LEU A 612 -22.99 15.52 -13.89
N THR A 613 -22.03 15.67 -12.98
CA THR A 613 -22.27 15.54 -11.53
C THR A 613 -23.19 16.60 -10.92
N LYS A 614 -23.40 17.75 -11.58
CA LYS A 614 -24.38 18.74 -11.14
C LYS A 614 -25.82 18.41 -11.57
N THR A 615 -26.02 17.51 -12.52
CA THR A 615 -27.33 17.26 -13.13
C THR A 615 -27.76 15.79 -13.16
N THR A 616 -26.90 14.83 -12.83
CA THR A 616 -27.22 13.41 -12.94
C THR A 616 -27.21 12.67 -11.61
N THR A 617 -28.10 11.69 -11.51
CA THR A 617 -28.26 10.81 -10.35
C THR A 617 -27.07 9.85 -10.22
N THR A 618 -26.85 9.29 -9.02
CA THR A 618 -25.76 8.32 -8.76
C THR A 618 -25.76 7.14 -9.75
N GLU A 619 -26.92 6.71 -10.25
CA GLU A 619 -27.04 5.64 -11.26
C GLU A 619 -26.45 6.02 -12.62
N GLU A 620 -26.64 7.26 -13.08
CA GLU A 620 -26.13 7.77 -14.36
C GLU A 620 -24.61 7.99 -14.35
N TYR A 621 -24.03 8.41 -13.21
CA TYR A 621 -22.56 8.46 -13.05
C TYR A 621 -21.94 7.05 -13.10
N LEU A 622 -22.60 6.07 -12.48
CA LEU A 622 -22.19 4.67 -12.52
C LEU A 622 -22.33 4.06 -13.93
N GLU A 623 -23.29 4.54 -14.72
CA GLU A 623 -23.49 4.14 -16.11
C GLU A 623 -22.49 4.80 -17.08
N TYR A 624 -22.12 6.07 -16.86
CA TYR A 624 -21.04 6.75 -17.58
C TYR A 624 -19.69 6.03 -17.42
N ARG A 625 -19.33 5.64 -16.18
CA ARG A 625 -18.13 4.82 -15.92
C ARG A 625 -18.22 3.43 -16.57
N ARG A 626 -19.42 2.84 -16.69
CA ARG A 626 -19.64 1.58 -17.44
C ARG A 626 -19.46 1.76 -18.95
N HIS A 627 -20.02 2.82 -19.55
CA HIS A 627 -19.96 3.07 -20.99
C HIS A 627 -18.61 3.60 -21.47
N GLY A 628 -17.81 4.22 -20.60
CA GLY A 628 -16.40 4.54 -20.88
C GLY A 628 -15.55 3.31 -21.25
N LYS A 629 -15.94 2.10 -20.81
CA LYS A 629 -15.30 0.82 -21.21
C LYS A 629 -15.78 0.29 -22.56
N ASN A 630 -16.98 0.65 -23.03
CA ASN A 630 -17.56 0.07 -24.25
C ASN A 630 -17.24 0.87 -25.53
N ASN A 631 -17.00 2.17 -25.45
CA ASN A 631 -16.75 2.99 -26.64
C ASN A 631 -15.36 2.78 -27.28
N HIS A 632 -14.37 2.22 -26.57
CA HIS A 632 -13.05 1.94 -27.15
C HIS A 632 -12.85 0.51 -27.66
N LYS A 633 -13.72 -0.45 -27.28
CA LYS A 633 -13.65 -1.82 -27.82
C LYS A 633 -14.51 -2.01 -29.07
N GLY A 634 -15.71 -1.42 -29.13
CA GLY A 634 -16.60 -1.55 -30.29
C GLY A 634 -16.13 -0.77 -31.52
N ILE A 635 -15.67 0.48 -31.33
CA ILE A 635 -15.24 1.36 -32.44
C ILE A 635 -13.92 0.86 -33.04
N ASN A 636 -12.96 0.41 -32.21
CA ASN A 636 -11.71 -0.14 -32.72
C ASN A 636 -11.90 -1.45 -33.49
N TRP A 637 -12.83 -2.33 -33.06
CA TRP A 637 -13.08 -3.58 -33.80
C TRP A 637 -13.75 -3.30 -35.15
N MET A 638 -14.69 -2.36 -35.20
CA MET A 638 -15.36 -1.98 -36.45
C MET A 638 -14.39 -1.27 -37.42
N ILE A 639 -13.54 -0.37 -36.93
CA ILE A 639 -12.50 0.29 -37.74
C ILE A 639 -11.46 -0.74 -38.23
N MET A 640 -10.98 -1.62 -37.36
CA MET A 640 -10.03 -2.70 -37.75
C MET A 640 -10.66 -3.69 -38.73
N PHE A 641 -11.95 -3.98 -38.60
CA PHE A 641 -12.69 -4.80 -39.56
C PHE A 641 -12.78 -4.12 -40.93
N TRP A 642 -13.13 -2.84 -41.00
CA TRP A 642 -13.19 -2.09 -42.27
C TRP A 642 -11.81 -1.86 -42.90
N ILE A 643 -10.76 -1.64 -42.09
CA ILE A 643 -9.37 -1.58 -42.57
C ILE A 643 -8.94 -2.94 -43.13
N GLY A 644 -9.20 -4.05 -42.42
CA GLY A 644 -8.91 -5.40 -42.88
C GLY A 644 -9.66 -5.74 -44.17
N PHE A 645 -10.95 -5.39 -44.25
CA PHE A 645 -11.77 -5.59 -45.44
C PHE A 645 -11.27 -4.75 -46.63
N GLY A 646 -10.86 -3.50 -46.38
CA GLY A 646 -10.24 -2.64 -47.39
C GLY A 646 -8.92 -3.20 -47.93
N ILE A 647 -8.07 -3.77 -47.06
CA ILE A 647 -6.83 -4.44 -47.48
C ILE A 647 -7.12 -5.67 -48.35
N ILE A 648 -8.13 -6.48 -47.99
CA ILE A 648 -8.52 -7.65 -48.80
C ILE A 648 -9.03 -7.23 -50.18
N ILE A 649 -9.83 -6.16 -50.26
CA ILE A 649 -10.29 -5.61 -51.55
C ILE A 649 -9.10 -5.10 -52.39
N LEU A 650 -8.17 -4.38 -51.78
CA LEU A 650 -6.97 -3.89 -52.49
C LEU A 650 -6.08 -5.03 -52.99
N LEU A 651 -5.92 -6.09 -52.20
CA LEU A 651 -5.20 -7.30 -52.63
C LEU A 651 -5.94 -8.02 -53.76
N ALA A 652 -7.26 -8.12 -53.71
CA ALA A 652 -8.07 -8.70 -54.78
C ALA A 652 -7.98 -7.88 -56.08
N ILE A 653 -8.07 -6.55 -56.01
CA ILE A 653 -7.90 -5.65 -57.15
C ILE A 653 -6.48 -5.76 -57.72
N SER A 654 -5.45 -5.78 -56.86
CA SER A 654 -4.06 -5.98 -57.29
C SER A 654 -3.88 -7.32 -58.01
N HIS A 655 -4.49 -8.39 -57.49
CA HIS A 655 -4.43 -9.70 -58.12
C HIS A 655 -5.14 -9.72 -59.48
N ILE A 656 -6.34 -9.12 -59.58
CA ILE A 656 -7.09 -8.99 -60.84
C ILE A 656 -6.28 -8.17 -61.86
N LEU A 657 -5.71 -7.03 -61.47
CA LEU A 657 -4.87 -6.21 -62.36
C LEU A 657 -3.61 -6.96 -62.81
N THR A 658 -3.03 -7.78 -61.95
CA THR A 658 -1.90 -8.65 -62.28
C THR A 658 -2.33 -9.73 -63.29
N CYS A 659 -3.48 -10.36 -63.09
CA CYS A 659 -4.05 -11.33 -64.04
C CYS A 659 -4.38 -10.68 -65.39
N VAL A 660 -4.90 -9.45 -65.41
CA VAL A 660 -5.19 -8.70 -66.66
C VAL A 660 -3.88 -8.36 -67.39
N LYS A 661 -2.85 -7.91 -66.68
CA LYS A 661 -1.51 -7.68 -67.29
C LYS A 661 -0.88 -8.97 -67.82
N LEU A 662 -1.03 -10.08 -67.10
CA LEU A 662 -0.53 -11.39 -67.55
C LEU A 662 -1.32 -11.90 -68.77
N LYS A 663 -2.62 -11.63 -68.83
CA LYS A 663 -3.45 -11.95 -70.00
C LYS A 663 -3.08 -11.11 -71.21
N SER A 664 -2.88 -9.79 -71.06
CA SER A 664 -2.45 -8.94 -72.18
C SER A 664 -1.06 -9.33 -72.70
N LYS A 665 -0.13 -9.71 -71.81
CA LYS A 665 1.16 -10.26 -72.24
C LYS A 665 1.03 -11.61 -72.93
N LYS A 666 0.13 -12.48 -72.47
CA LYS A 666 -0.13 -13.76 -73.14
C LYS A 666 -0.66 -13.57 -74.57
N ASP A 667 -1.54 -12.60 -74.77
CA ASP A 667 -2.08 -12.26 -76.09
C ASP A 667 -1.01 -11.63 -77.00
N GLU A 668 -0.05 -10.88 -76.44
CA GLU A 668 1.13 -10.34 -77.14
C GLU A 668 2.12 -11.44 -77.56
N TYR A 669 2.29 -12.49 -76.75
CA TYR A 669 3.10 -13.68 -77.07
C TYR A 669 2.44 -14.67 -78.02
N GLN A 670 1.13 -14.55 -78.31
CA GLN A 670 0.44 -15.36 -79.32
C GLN A 670 0.44 -14.72 -80.72
N HIS A 671 1.01 -13.51 -80.85
CA HIS A 671 1.20 -12.79 -82.12
C HIS A 671 2.67 -12.65 -82.54
N ILE A 672 3.58 -13.35 -81.86
CA ILE A 672 4.96 -13.66 -82.30
C ILE A 672 4.99 -15.15 -82.63
#